data_AF-W9Z8K1-F1
#
_entry.id   AF-W9Z8K1-F1
#
_cell.length_a   1.000
_cell.length_b   1.000
_cell.length_c   1.000
_cell.angle_alpha   90.00
_cell.angle_beta   90.00
_cell.angle_gamma   90.00
#
_symmetry.space_group_name_H-M   'P 1'
#
loop_
_entity.id
_entity.type
_entity.pdbx_description
1 polymer ?
#
loop_
_entity_poly.entity_id
_entity_poly.type
_entity_poly.pdbx_seq_one_letter_code
_entity_poly.pdbx_strand_id
1 'polypeptide(L)'
;MPEAEEYTIGWICALTKELIAAKAFLDVLHDPVDNAAINDDNNYTLGRIGKHNVVIADLPYGQYGLVNAAAALKDMTRTFSNLRAVLMVGIGGGVPCTKDIRLGDIVVGSVGRNSGGVIQYDYGRAIQGEEFTVTGHLNQPPMAFLTAMSALHARYEMEGHSIDSNIDEALQKYKRLGKKYKRPEASTDRLYKADFVHEGGEGVVCSNSCGDDKLVHRDERDENENNPSIHCGLIASGNQLMKDALLRDKLASKHGILCFEMEAAGLMNHFQCVVIRGICDYSDSHKNDEWQEYAAMAAAAYTKDLLLQVAPSSVQKEERIEALLGQVNEKVDDIHQMATESSRDIRSLSSSVHDNAISRWLNPADPSVDHNKAREACHSGTGQWLLNNPRYLTWKSQMNSFLWLNGNSGTGKTILSSTVIEDIRNSPLPQLRNCAVLYFYITFTDSQKQSLDAILRSLINQLYRSRQETRHPITLLYSKCGDGSSQATVEQLESTFRDMLSVGGDVFVLIDALDEYQNRSTQRDDLLTWIESFHNEPVNTNLLVTSRPEHDIKTSIETWADSDSIISLKTDNVGRDISDYVRDEVTKSTSFRRWHGHTSTQNDIVNTLTAKADGVFRWVALQLERLKDCINKEEVNTTLQTLPTTLQETYYRVLNELTSIRRKYVIRILQLLAYSDIPMKLEAAVDALAINLIAPPGSRFIMKEPCATDFMIRHGHRMIRQ
;
A
#
# COMPACT_ATOMS: atom_id res chain seq x y z
N MET A 1 -21.91 51.99 -2.45
CA MET A 1 -21.46 50.67 -2.90
C MET A 1 -22.33 49.64 -2.22
N PRO A 2 -22.51 48.43 -2.76
CA PRO A 2 -23.37 47.47 -2.08
C PRO A 2 -22.77 47.02 -0.75
N GLU A 3 -23.57 47.00 0.30
CA GLU A 3 -23.19 46.46 1.60
C GLU A 3 -23.12 44.93 1.55
N ALA A 4 -22.44 44.29 2.51
CA ALA A 4 -22.28 42.83 2.54
C ALA A 4 -23.64 42.09 2.56
N GLU A 5 -24.66 42.66 3.19
CA GLU A 5 -26.02 42.11 3.26
C GLU A 5 -26.80 42.23 1.94
N GLU A 6 -26.29 42.97 0.95
CA GLU A 6 -26.92 43.10 -0.35
C GLU A 6 -26.48 42.01 -1.34
N TYR A 7 -25.50 41.17 -0.97
CA TYR A 7 -25.08 40.01 -1.75
C TYR A 7 -25.95 38.80 -1.41
N THR A 8 -26.49 38.16 -2.44
CA THR A 8 -27.45 37.05 -2.29
C THR A 8 -27.03 35.77 -3.00
N ILE A 9 -26.07 35.86 -3.92
CA ILE A 9 -25.55 34.75 -4.71
C ILE A 9 -24.07 34.56 -4.38
N GLY A 10 -23.73 33.37 -3.90
CA GLY A 10 -22.35 32.90 -3.79
C GLY A 10 -21.94 32.14 -5.05
N TRP A 11 -20.72 32.35 -5.52
CA TRP A 11 -20.12 31.63 -6.65
C TRP A 11 -18.76 31.09 -6.19
N ILE A 12 -18.60 29.76 -6.23
CA ILE A 12 -17.36 29.11 -5.81
C ILE A 12 -16.61 28.60 -7.05
N CYS A 13 -15.33 28.95 -7.13
CA CYS A 13 -14.39 28.49 -8.15
C CYS A 13 -13.30 27.66 -7.48
N ALA A 14 -13.01 26.47 -8.01
CA ALA A 14 -11.94 25.62 -7.49
C ALA A 14 -10.56 26.00 -8.04
N LEU A 15 -10.50 26.51 -9.28
CA LEU A 15 -9.27 26.80 -9.99
C LEU A 15 -9.16 28.27 -10.38
N THR A 16 -7.92 28.78 -10.46
CA THR A 16 -7.65 30.16 -10.92
C THR A 16 -8.25 30.44 -12.31
N LYS A 17 -8.29 29.45 -13.21
CA LYS A 17 -8.89 29.62 -14.54
C LYS A 17 -10.41 29.79 -14.51
N GLU A 18 -11.08 29.15 -13.55
CA GLU A 18 -12.50 29.30 -13.31
C GLU A 18 -12.80 30.67 -12.70
N LEU A 19 -11.98 31.12 -11.73
CA LEU A 19 -12.08 32.47 -11.17
C LEU A 19 -11.91 33.54 -12.25
N ILE A 20 -10.93 33.38 -13.14
CA ILE A 20 -10.71 34.32 -14.25
C ILE A 20 -11.94 34.38 -15.16
N ALA A 21 -12.51 33.23 -15.52
CA ALA A 21 -13.73 33.16 -16.32
C ALA A 21 -14.90 33.84 -15.60
N ALA A 22 -15.16 33.51 -14.34
CA ALA A 22 -16.24 34.10 -13.55
C ALA A 22 -16.13 35.64 -13.50
N LYS A 23 -14.92 36.17 -13.26
CA LYS A 23 -14.65 37.62 -13.25
C LYS A 23 -14.88 38.27 -14.61
N ALA A 24 -14.59 37.58 -15.70
CA ALA A 24 -14.76 38.11 -17.05
C ALA A 24 -16.25 38.38 -17.38
N PHE A 25 -17.16 37.61 -16.77
CA PHE A 25 -18.60 37.70 -17.01
C PHE A 25 -19.37 38.63 -16.05
N LEU A 26 -18.71 39.25 -15.07
CA LEU A 26 -19.31 40.31 -14.25
C LEU A 26 -19.63 41.54 -15.11
N ASP A 27 -20.85 42.05 -15.00
CA ASP A 27 -21.26 43.31 -15.64
C ASP A 27 -20.58 44.49 -14.94
N VAL A 28 -20.51 44.44 -13.61
CA VAL A 28 -19.88 45.45 -12.76
C VAL A 28 -19.00 44.74 -11.73
N LEU A 29 -17.76 45.20 -11.59
CA LEU A 29 -16.87 44.83 -10.48
C LEU A 29 -17.07 45.82 -9.34
N HIS A 30 -17.27 45.32 -8.13
CA HIS A 30 -17.35 46.14 -6.92
C HIS A 30 -15.99 46.16 -6.21
N ASP A 31 -15.75 47.19 -5.39
CA ASP A 31 -14.54 47.25 -4.57
C ASP A 31 -14.56 46.15 -3.49
N PRO A 32 -13.40 45.68 -3.02
CA PRO A 32 -13.32 44.72 -1.93
C PRO A 32 -14.00 45.25 -0.66
N VAL A 33 -14.53 44.34 0.16
CA VAL A 33 -15.04 44.67 1.50
C VAL A 33 -13.92 44.51 2.51
N ASP A 34 -13.60 45.58 3.25
CA ASP A 34 -12.55 45.59 4.29
C ASP A 34 -12.94 44.81 5.57
N ASN A 35 -14.17 44.30 5.66
CA ASN A 35 -14.78 43.68 6.84
C ASN A 35 -14.99 42.15 6.70
N ALA A 36 -13.96 41.40 6.30
CA ALA A 36 -14.03 39.94 6.39
C ALA A 36 -14.24 39.50 7.85
N ALA A 37 -15.07 38.47 8.08
CA ALA A 37 -15.29 37.94 9.43
C ALA A 37 -13.96 37.49 10.06
N ILE A 38 -13.85 37.56 11.40
CA ILE A 38 -12.65 37.11 12.12
C ILE A 38 -12.40 35.62 11.78
N ASN A 39 -11.19 35.30 11.30
CA ASN A 39 -10.77 33.97 10.82
C ASN A 39 -11.45 33.50 9.53
N ASP A 40 -11.82 34.41 8.63
CA ASP A 40 -12.15 34.10 7.23
C ASP A 40 -10.90 34.32 6.36
N ASP A 41 -10.29 33.22 5.91
CA ASP A 41 -9.07 33.24 5.08
C ASP A 41 -9.38 33.31 3.57
N ASN A 42 -10.66 33.38 3.18
CA ASN A 42 -11.01 33.44 1.76
C ASN A 42 -10.72 34.81 1.15
N ASN A 43 -10.47 34.79 -0.15
CA ASN A 43 -10.39 35.99 -0.95
C ASN A 43 -11.67 36.13 -1.79
N TYR A 44 -12.31 37.29 -1.70
CA TYR A 44 -13.57 37.53 -2.39
C TYR A 44 -13.41 38.49 -3.56
N THR A 45 -13.98 38.12 -4.71
CA THR A 45 -14.27 39.07 -5.78
C THR A 45 -15.75 39.41 -5.78
N LEU A 46 -16.07 40.69 -5.68
CA LEU A 46 -17.45 41.18 -5.60
C LEU A 46 -17.88 41.81 -6.90
N GLY A 47 -19.14 41.60 -7.28
CA GLY A 47 -19.67 42.21 -8.48
C GLY A 47 -21.17 42.03 -8.67
N ARG A 48 -21.61 42.34 -9.88
CA ARG A 48 -23.02 42.23 -10.29
C ARG A 48 -23.14 41.54 -11.64
N ILE A 49 -24.15 40.67 -11.75
CA ILE A 49 -24.63 40.08 -13.00
C ILE A 49 -26.12 40.36 -13.11
N GLY A 50 -26.52 41.12 -14.14
CA GLY A 50 -27.87 41.62 -14.31
C GLY A 50 -28.36 42.36 -13.07
N LYS A 51 -29.33 41.76 -12.38
CA LYS A 51 -29.97 42.31 -11.17
C LYS A 51 -29.48 41.68 -9.86
N HIS A 52 -28.48 40.79 -9.92
CA HIS A 52 -27.99 40.05 -8.76
C HIS A 52 -26.59 40.53 -8.37
N ASN A 53 -26.40 40.84 -7.09
CA ASN A 53 -25.08 41.02 -6.49
C ASN A 53 -24.49 39.64 -6.16
N VAL A 54 -23.30 39.39 -6.68
CA VAL A 54 -22.60 38.10 -6.64
C VAL A 54 -21.28 38.27 -5.89
N VAL A 55 -21.03 37.36 -4.95
CA VAL A 55 -19.72 37.18 -4.32
C VAL A 55 -19.06 35.92 -4.88
N ILE A 56 -17.84 36.05 -5.39
CA ILE A 56 -17.05 34.96 -5.91
C ILE A 56 -15.93 34.64 -4.91
N ALA A 57 -15.80 33.39 -4.49
CA ALA A 57 -14.63 32.91 -3.75
C ALA A 57 -13.81 31.94 -4.59
N ASP A 58 -12.49 32.01 -4.45
CA ASP A 58 -11.56 31.00 -4.91
C ASP A 58 -11.04 30.14 -3.77
N LEU A 59 -10.79 28.85 -4.06
CA LEU A 59 -10.14 27.97 -3.11
C LEU A 59 -8.64 28.29 -3.00
N PRO A 60 -8.00 28.00 -1.84
CA PRO A 60 -6.59 28.27 -1.65
C PRO A 60 -5.71 27.69 -2.76
N TYR A 61 -4.67 28.41 -3.15
CA TYR A 61 -3.83 28.02 -4.29
C TYR A 61 -3.30 26.58 -4.18
N GLY A 62 -3.58 25.76 -5.19
CA GLY A 62 -3.17 24.35 -5.23
C GLY A 62 -4.00 23.40 -4.35
N GLN A 63 -5.05 23.89 -3.70
CA GLN A 63 -5.98 23.11 -2.89
C GLN A 63 -7.36 23.11 -3.55
N TYR A 64 -7.91 21.93 -3.78
CA TYR A 64 -9.24 21.70 -4.34
C TYR A 64 -9.90 20.51 -3.62
N GLY A 65 -11.10 20.12 -4.03
CA GLY A 65 -11.85 19.03 -3.41
C GLY A 65 -12.94 19.46 -2.42
N LEU A 66 -13.79 18.49 -2.07
CA LEU A 66 -15.05 18.67 -1.31
C LEU A 66 -14.91 19.50 -0.02
N VAL A 67 -13.85 19.26 0.77
CA VAL A 67 -13.64 19.89 2.09
C VAL A 67 -13.33 21.38 1.97
N ASN A 68 -12.45 21.73 1.03
CA ASN A 68 -12.05 23.13 0.82
C ASN A 68 -13.23 23.96 0.31
N ALA A 69 -14.03 23.39 -0.60
CA ALA A 69 -15.25 24.01 -1.07
C ALA A 69 -16.25 24.29 0.07
N ALA A 70 -16.48 23.31 0.95
CA ALA A 70 -17.38 23.47 2.09
C ALA A 70 -16.88 24.51 3.10
N ALA A 71 -15.57 24.54 3.39
CA ALA A 71 -14.96 25.52 4.28
C ALA A 71 -15.08 26.94 3.71
N ALA A 72 -14.74 27.13 2.43
CA ALA A 72 -14.85 28.41 1.74
C ALA A 72 -16.29 28.96 1.79
N LEU A 73 -17.29 28.09 1.55
CA LEU A 73 -18.68 28.50 1.66
C LEU A 73 -19.09 28.87 3.09
N LYS A 74 -18.66 28.08 4.09
CA LYS A 74 -18.98 28.36 5.50
C LYS A 74 -18.50 29.75 5.90
N ASP A 75 -17.24 30.07 5.59
CA ASP A 75 -16.70 31.39 5.93
C ASP A 75 -17.33 32.50 5.08
N MET A 76 -17.63 32.24 3.80
CA MET A 76 -18.42 33.15 2.95
C MET A 76 -19.77 33.49 3.57
N THR A 77 -20.47 32.53 4.16
CA THR A 77 -21.78 32.78 4.79
C THR A 77 -21.68 33.58 6.09
N ARG A 78 -20.53 33.55 6.76
CA ARG A 78 -20.27 34.38 7.95
C ARG A 78 -20.00 35.83 7.57
N THR A 79 -19.31 36.05 6.45
CA THR A 79 -19.01 37.39 5.95
C THR A 79 -20.20 38.00 5.18
N PHE A 80 -20.97 37.19 4.46
CA PHE A 80 -22.15 37.61 3.68
C PHE A 80 -23.42 36.90 4.20
N SER A 81 -24.04 37.48 5.23
CA SER A 81 -25.17 36.87 5.97
C SER A 81 -26.47 36.72 5.17
N ASN A 82 -26.63 37.41 4.04
CA ASN A 82 -27.84 37.35 3.22
C ASN A 82 -27.70 36.45 1.97
N LEU A 83 -26.71 35.55 1.95
CA LEU A 83 -26.59 34.55 0.89
C LEU A 83 -27.75 33.56 0.92
N ARG A 84 -28.33 33.33 -0.26
CA ARG A 84 -29.54 32.51 -0.46
C ARG A 84 -29.40 31.43 -1.54
N ALA A 85 -28.42 31.56 -2.42
CA ALA A 85 -28.09 30.52 -3.38
C ALA A 85 -26.59 30.47 -3.62
N VAL A 86 -26.08 29.27 -3.91
CA VAL A 86 -24.67 29.03 -4.24
C VAL A 86 -24.58 28.36 -5.59
N LEU A 87 -23.62 28.82 -6.38
CA LEU A 87 -23.25 28.27 -7.67
C LEU A 87 -21.85 27.68 -7.55
N MET A 88 -21.70 26.40 -7.89
CA MET A 88 -20.39 25.78 -8.10
C MET A 88 -20.18 25.72 -9.61
N VAL A 89 -19.33 26.61 -10.12
CA VAL A 89 -19.10 26.75 -11.56
C VAL A 89 -17.64 26.52 -11.87
N GLY A 90 -17.39 25.62 -12.81
CA GLY A 90 -16.03 25.29 -13.17
C GLY A 90 -15.94 24.32 -14.33
N ILE A 91 -14.81 23.63 -14.43
CA ILE A 91 -14.59 22.59 -15.42
C ILE A 91 -14.92 21.20 -14.85
N GLY A 92 -15.23 20.26 -15.73
CA GLY A 92 -15.41 18.85 -15.40
C GLY A 92 -15.14 17.97 -16.60
N GLY A 93 -15.06 16.66 -16.37
CA GLY A 93 -14.92 15.69 -17.45
C GLY A 93 -16.29 15.18 -17.91
N GLY A 94 -16.48 15.05 -19.22
CA GLY A 94 -17.74 14.68 -19.85
C GLY A 94 -17.87 13.18 -20.06
N VAL A 95 -19.11 12.71 -20.15
CA VAL A 95 -19.42 11.29 -20.40
C VAL A 95 -20.08 11.13 -21.78
N PRO A 96 -19.32 10.73 -22.81
CA PRO A 96 -19.81 10.66 -24.19
C PRO A 96 -20.46 9.31 -24.52
N CYS A 97 -21.29 8.76 -23.61
CA CYS A 97 -21.88 7.42 -23.78
C CYS A 97 -23.33 7.44 -24.29
N THR A 98 -24.23 8.11 -23.57
CA THR A 98 -25.67 8.12 -23.85
C THR A 98 -26.13 9.40 -24.55
N LYS A 99 -25.32 10.45 -24.45
CA LYS A 99 -25.51 11.74 -25.11
C LYS A 99 -24.21 12.11 -25.83
N ASP A 100 -24.32 12.83 -26.93
CA ASP A 100 -23.17 13.39 -27.65
C ASP A 100 -22.61 14.61 -26.89
N ILE A 101 -21.94 14.34 -25.77
CA ILE A 101 -21.21 15.34 -24.99
C ILE A 101 -19.85 15.56 -25.64
N ARG A 102 -19.53 16.82 -25.94
CA ARG A 102 -18.30 17.25 -26.59
C ARG A 102 -17.47 18.20 -25.73
N LEU A 103 -16.19 18.36 -26.04
CA LEU A 103 -15.37 19.35 -25.34
C LEU A 103 -15.92 20.75 -25.59
N GLY A 104 -15.98 21.57 -24.53
CA GLY A 104 -16.61 22.88 -24.55
C GLY A 104 -18.11 22.88 -24.27
N ASP A 105 -18.80 21.73 -24.32
CA ASP A 105 -20.20 21.62 -23.87
C ASP A 105 -20.34 21.98 -22.38
N ILE A 106 -21.57 22.25 -21.97
CA ILE A 106 -21.90 22.58 -20.59
C ILE A 106 -22.83 21.51 -20.02
N VAL A 107 -22.47 20.93 -18.88
CA VAL A 107 -23.34 20.05 -18.10
C VAL A 107 -23.83 20.79 -16.87
N VAL A 108 -25.14 20.74 -16.63
CA VAL A 108 -25.80 21.40 -15.49
C VAL A 108 -26.50 20.35 -14.64
N GLY A 109 -26.16 20.35 -13.35
CA GLY A 109 -26.78 19.47 -12.35
C GLY A 109 -28.28 19.73 -12.27
N SER A 110 -29.09 18.72 -12.60
CA SER A 110 -30.55 18.82 -12.57
C SER A 110 -31.19 17.55 -12.00
N VAL A 111 -32.38 17.71 -11.42
CA VAL A 111 -33.08 16.64 -10.68
C VAL A 111 -33.44 15.49 -11.60
N GLY A 112 -32.97 14.29 -11.27
CA GLY A 112 -33.30 13.03 -11.94
C GLY A 112 -34.34 12.21 -11.17
N ARG A 113 -34.69 11.02 -11.69
CA ARG A 113 -35.70 10.14 -11.05
C ARG A 113 -35.38 9.77 -9.59
N ASN A 114 -34.09 9.69 -9.22
CA ASN A 114 -33.61 9.28 -7.88
C ASN A 114 -32.41 10.13 -7.39
N SER A 115 -32.21 11.35 -7.88
CA SER A 115 -31.03 12.15 -7.49
C SER A 115 -31.27 13.66 -7.56
N GLY A 116 -30.64 14.41 -6.63
CA GLY A 116 -30.68 15.87 -6.55
C GLY A 116 -29.79 16.59 -7.56
N GLY A 117 -29.46 15.96 -8.70
CA GLY A 117 -28.57 16.52 -9.72
C GLY A 117 -27.07 16.33 -9.47
N VAL A 118 -26.68 15.92 -8.25
CA VAL A 118 -25.32 15.45 -7.95
C VAL A 118 -25.39 14.11 -7.19
N ILE A 119 -24.45 13.20 -7.46
CA ILE A 119 -24.18 12.02 -6.63
C ILE A 119 -22.74 12.04 -6.16
N GLN A 120 -22.49 11.56 -4.93
CA GLN A 120 -21.12 11.28 -4.50
C GLN A 120 -20.77 9.82 -4.84
N TYR A 121 -20.08 9.59 -5.96
CA TYR A 121 -19.93 8.23 -6.52
C TYR A 121 -18.93 7.35 -5.76
N ASP A 122 -18.08 7.95 -4.93
CA ASP A 122 -17.06 7.28 -4.11
C ASP A 122 -17.45 7.17 -2.62
N TYR A 123 -18.68 7.54 -2.26
CA TYR A 123 -19.20 7.46 -0.90
C TYR A 123 -20.31 6.43 -0.76
N GLY A 124 -20.07 5.41 0.06
CA GLY A 124 -20.87 4.19 0.01
C GLY A 124 -20.31 3.06 0.85
N ARG A 125 -20.93 1.90 0.70
CA ARG A 125 -20.52 0.66 1.40
C ARG A 125 -19.76 -0.24 0.43
N ALA A 126 -18.59 -0.69 0.89
CA ALA A 126 -17.87 -1.81 0.29
C ALA A 126 -18.09 -3.06 1.16
N ILE A 127 -18.66 -4.11 0.58
CA ILE A 127 -18.88 -5.40 1.25
C ILE A 127 -18.03 -6.44 0.52
N GLN A 128 -17.37 -7.33 1.27
CA GLN A 128 -16.48 -8.33 0.70
C GLN A 128 -17.23 -9.20 -0.31
N GLY A 129 -16.74 -9.23 -1.56
CA GLY A 129 -17.34 -10.01 -2.64
C GLY A 129 -18.54 -9.33 -3.32
N GLU A 130 -18.90 -8.11 -2.93
CA GLU A 130 -19.99 -7.34 -3.53
C GLU A 130 -19.48 -6.08 -4.24
N GLU A 131 -20.25 -5.56 -5.19
CA GLU A 131 -19.94 -4.27 -5.81
C GLU A 131 -20.17 -3.12 -4.82
N PHE A 132 -19.31 -2.09 -4.92
CA PHE A 132 -19.50 -0.85 -4.17
C PHE A 132 -20.89 -0.28 -4.40
N THR A 133 -21.58 0.02 -3.31
CA THR A 133 -22.92 0.59 -3.32
C THR A 133 -22.88 2.01 -2.79
N VAL A 134 -23.16 2.99 -3.65
CA VAL A 134 -23.31 4.39 -3.27
C VAL A 134 -24.45 4.52 -2.26
N THR A 135 -24.18 5.14 -1.11
CA THR A 135 -25.19 5.35 -0.06
C THR A 135 -25.33 6.83 0.25
N GLY A 136 -26.52 7.40 0.04
CA GLY A 136 -26.82 8.80 0.35
C GLY A 136 -27.58 9.49 -0.78
N HIS A 137 -28.31 10.54 -0.43
CA HIS A 137 -28.94 11.44 -1.39
C HIS A 137 -28.48 12.86 -1.05
N LEU A 138 -27.89 13.54 -2.04
CA LEU A 138 -27.48 14.93 -1.91
C LEU A 138 -28.67 15.86 -2.15
N ASN A 139 -28.62 17.09 -1.63
CA ASN A 139 -29.65 18.09 -1.87
C ASN A 139 -29.81 18.38 -3.37
N GLN A 140 -30.91 19.03 -3.73
CA GLN A 140 -31.18 19.50 -5.08
C GLN A 140 -30.92 21.01 -5.22
N PRO A 141 -30.73 21.54 -6.44
CA PRO A 141 -30.65 22.97 -6.68
C PRO A 141 -31.93 23.71 -6.22
N PRO A 142 -31.84 25.00 -5.84
CA PRO A 142 -33.01 25.76 -5.40
C PRO A 142 -34.09 25.84 -6.48
N MET A 143 -35.36 25.88 -6.06
CA MET A 143 -36.50 25.84 -6.99
C MET A 143 -36.53 27.03 -7.96
N ALA A 144 -36.07 28.20 -7.52
CA ALA A 144 -35.90 29.37 -8.38
C ALA A 144 -35.00 29.08 -9.59
N PHE A 145 -33.91 28.34 -9.38
CA PHE A 145 -32.96 27.98 -10.42
C PHE A 145 -33.47 26.86 -11.32
N LEU A 146 -34.11 25.82 -10.76
CA LEU A 146 -34.72 24.75 -11.56
C LEU A 146 -35.78 25.31 -12.53
N THR A 147 -36.61 26.26 -12.06
CA THR A 147 -37.62 26.93 -12.90
C THR A 147 -36.97 27.78 -13.99
N ALA A 148 -35.91 28.52 -13.64
CA ALA A 148 -35.17 29.33 -14.60
C ALA A 148 -34.47 28.48 -15.67
N MET A 149 -33.90 27.33 -15.29
CA MET A 149 -33.29 26.37 -16.22
C MET A 149 -34.31 25.86 -17.24
N SER A 150 -35.54 25.53 -16.81
CA SER A 150 -36.59 25.10 -17.74
C SER A 150 -36.97 26.20 -18.75
N ALA A 151 -37.06 27.45 -18.30
CA ALA A 151 -37.39 28.58 -19.17
C ALA A 151 -36.22 28.93 -20.12
N LEU A 152 -34.98 28.81 -19.64
CA LEU A 152 -33.78 29.03 -20.45
C LEU A 152 -33.63 27.94 -21.51
N HIS A 153 -33.89 26.67 -21.16
CA HIS A 153 -33.86 25.56 -22.10
C HIS A 153 -34.88 25.74 -23.24
N ALA A 154 -36.12 26.10 -22.91
CA ALA A 154 -37.15 26.38 -23.92
C ALA A 154 -36.75 27.52 -24.87
N ARG A 155 -36.08 28.57 -24.34
CA ARG A 155 -35.58 29.67 -25.17
C ARG A 155 -34.46 29.21 -26.08
N TYR A 156 -33.48 28.47 -25.57
CA TYR A 156 -32.37 27.95 -26.36
C TYR A 156 -32.82 26.97 -27.45
N GLU A 157 -33.88 26.21 -27.20
CA GLU A 157 -34.48 25.32 -28.21
C GLU A 157 -35.19 26.11 -29.32
N MET A 158 -35.83 27.24 -28.98
CA MET A 158 -36.56 28.07 -29.95
C MET A 158 -35.70 29.06 -30.73
N GLU A 159 -34.73 29.69 -30.05
CA GLU A 159 -34.02 30.89 -30.52
C GLU A 159 -32.50 30.69 -30.60
N GLY A 160 -31.98 29.57 -30.08
CA GLY A 160 -30.55 29.37 -29.87
C GLY A 160 -30.01 30.15 -28.66
N HIS A 161 -28.68 30.17 -28.50
CA HIS A 161 -28.00 30.89 -27.44
C HIS A 161 -26.86 31.78 -27.94
N SER A 162 -26.44 32.76 -27.14
CA SER A 162 -25.36 33.68 -27.49
C SER A 162 -24.04 33.40 -26.76
N ILE A 163 -23.82 32.16 -26.27
CA ILE A 163 -22.64 31.80 -25.46
C ILE A 163 -21.32 32.17 -26.15
N ASP A 164 -21.09 31.76 -27.40
CA ASP A 164 -19.84 32.08 -28.11
C ASP A 164 -19.66 33.60 -28.31
N SER A 165 -20.72 34.32 -28.67
CA SER A 165 -20.68 35.79 -28.77
C SER A 165 -20.35 36.45 -27.43
N ASN A 166 -20.93 35.96 -26.33
CA ASN A 166 -20.68 36.48 -24.98
C ASN A 166 -19.22 36.22 -24.55
N ILE A 167 -18.66 35.06 -24.94
CA ILE A 167 -17.23 34.75 -24.72
C ILE A 167 -16.37 35.72 -25.54
N ASP A 168 -16.67 35.93 -26.81
CA ASP A 168 -15.92 36.86 -27.67
C ASP A 168 -15.94 38.29 -27.13
N GLU A 169 -17.08 38.78 -26.66
CA GLU A 169 -17.20 40.07 -25.99
C GLU A 169 -16.28 40.16 -24.75
N ALA A 170 -16.26 39.11 -23.92
CA ALA A 170 -15.39 39.03 -22.75
C ALA A 170 -13.89 39.02 -23.14
N LEU A 171 -13.52 38.33 -24.22
CA LEU A 171 -12.14 38.30 -24.75
C LEU A 171 -11.73 39.64 -25.36
N GLN A 172 -12.65 40.37 -26.00
CA GLN A 172 -12.42 41.73 -26.49
C GLN A 172 -12.19 42.72 -25.34
N LYS A 173 -12.99 42.60 -24.27
CA LYS A 173 -12.83 43.39 -23.02
C LYS A 173 -11.49 43.10 -22.35
N TYR A 174 -11.10 41.83 -22.24
CA TYR A 174 -9.86 41.38 -21.61
C TYR A 174 -8.90 40.76 -22.62
N LYS A 175 -8.28 41.59 -23.48
CA LYS A 175 -7.40 41.16 -24.59
C LYS A 175 -6.31 40.13 -24.24
N ARG A 176 -5.82 40.11 -22.99
CA ARG A 176 -4.80 39.12 -22.54
C ARG A 176 -5.36 37.70 -22.50
N LEU A 177 -6.68 37.53 -22.31
CA LEU A 177 -7.34 36.23 -22.23
C LEU A 177 -7.42 35.55 -23.60
N GLY A 178 -7.51 36.30 -24.70
CA GLY A 178 -7.66 35.76 -26.06
C GLY A 178 -6.56 34.79 -26.52
N LYS A 179 -5.42 34.74 -25.82
CA LYS A 179 -4.37 33.75 -26.08
C LYS A 179 -4.69 32.34 -25.59
N LYS A 180 -5.44 32.21 -24.48
CA LYS A 180 -5.67 30.93 -23.79
C LYS A 180 -7.14 30.55 -23.63
N TYR A 181 -8.04 31.54 -23.56
CA TYR A 181 -9.46 31.35 -23.25
C TYR A 181 -10.36 31.37 -24.49
N LYS A 182 -9.77 31.51 -25.68
CA LYS A 182 -10.50 31.36 -26.94
C LYS A 182 -10.88 29.89 -27.15
N ARG A 183 -11.95 29.66 -27.92
CA ARG A 183 -12.33 28.32 -28.35
C ARG A 183 -11.17 27.65 -29.11
N PRO A 184 -10.74 26.44 -28.70
CA PRO A 184 -9.78 25.64 -29.48
C PRO A 184 -10.35 25.24 -30.85
N GLU A 185 -9.49 24.78 -31.75
CA GLU A 185 -9.94 24.28 -33.05
C GLU A 185 -10.78 23.01 -32.86
N ALA A 186 -11.85 22.85 -33.64
CA ALA A 186 -12.76 21.70 -33.52
C ALA A 186 -12.04 20.35 -33.71
N SER A 187 -10.95 20.32 -34.49
CA SER A 187 -10.07 19.15 -34.68
C SER A 187 -9.37 18.65 -33.41
N THR A 188 -9.28 19.49 -32.38
CA THR A 188 -8.68 19.15 -31.08
C THR A 188 -9.66 18.47 -30.13
N ASP A 189 -10.95 18.41 -30.48
CA ASP A 189 -11.94 17.60 -29.79
C ASP A 189 -11.82 16.12 -30.23
N ARG A 190 -10.97 15.39 -29.51
CA ARG A 190 -10.56 14.02 -29.85
C ARG A 190 -11.10 13.03 -28.81
N LEU A 191 -12.14 12.29 -29.19
CA LEU A 191 -12.67 11.19 -28.39
C LEU A 191 -12.08 9.86 -28.85
N TYR A 192 -11.39 9.17 -27.94
CA TYR A 192 -10.82 7.84 -28.17
C TYR A 192 -11.79 6.73 -27.73
N LYS A 193 -11.61 5.53 -28.28
CA LYS A 193 -12.35 4.34 -27.82
C LYS A 193 -12.07 4.05 -26.34
N ALA A 194 -13.09 3.67 -25.59
CA ALA A 194 -13.02 3.49 -24.14
C ALA A 194 -12.06 2.38 -23.68
N ASP A 195 -11.78 1.39 -24.53
CA ASP A 195 -10.84 0.29 -24.26
C ASP A 195 -9.38 0.62 -24.61
N PHE A 196 -9.14 1.78 -25.21
CA PHE A 196 -7.81 2.26 -25.53
C PHE A 196 -7.28 3.12 -24.37
N VAL A 197 -6.05 2.85 -23.95
CA VAL A 197 -5.40 3.56 -22.84
C VAL A 197 -4.26 4.40 -23.39
N HIS A 198 -4.12 5.63 -22.88
CA HIS A 198 -3.05 6.53 -23.29
C HIS A 198 -1.66 5.95 -22.94
N GLU A 199 -0.79 5.78 -23.95
CA GLU A 199 0.53 5.13 -23.81
C GLU A 199 1.68 6.11 -23.46
N GLY A 200 1.45 7.42 -23.50
CA GLY A 200 2.51 8.44 -23.40
C GLY A 200 2.91 8.90 -22.00
N GLY A 201 2.18 8.51 -20.95
CA GLY A 201 2.37 9.05 -19.58
C GLY A 201 1.77 10.45 -19.38
N GLU A 202 1.88 11.01 -18.16
CA GLU A 202 1.27 12.31 -17.85
C GLU A 202 1.96 13.47 -18.60
N GLY A 203 1.15 14.32 -19.26
CA GLY A 203 1.62 15.53 -19.94
C GLY A 203 1.99 15.35 -21.42
N VAL A 204 1.94 14.11 -21.95
CA VAL A 204 2.12 13.86 -23.39
C VAL A 204 0.80 14.09 -24.13
N VAL A 205 0.84 14.94 -25.16
CA VAL A 205 -0.34 15.31 -25.94
C VAL A 205 -0.79 14.13 -26.81
N CYS A 206 -2.05 13.73 -26.70
CA CYS A 206 -2.61 12.56 -27.40
C CYS A 206 -2.46 12.65 -28.93
N SER A 207 -2.48 13.85 -29.51
CA SER A 207 -2.26 14.06 -30.95
C SER A 207 -0.92 13.50 -31.45
N ASN A 208 0.07 13.38 -30.56
CA ASN A 208 1.43 12.97 -30.91
C ASN A 208 1.71 11.49 -30.62
N SER A 209 0.87 10.83 -29.82
CA SER A 209 1.15 9.48 -29.30
C SER A 209 0.05 8.45 -29.54
N CYS A 210 -1.20 8.86 -29.75
CA CYS A 210 -2.35 7.94 -29.72
C CYS A 210 -2.92 7.56 -31.09
N GLY A 211 -2.44 8.18 -32.18
CA GLY A 211 -2.94 7.94 -33.54
C GLY A 211 -4.39 8.38 -33.77
N ASP A 212 -4.84 8.36 -35.03
CA ASP A 212 -6.22 8.70 -35.42
C ASP A 212 -7.11 7.44 -35.59
N ASP A 213 -6.53 6.25 -35.74
CA ASP A 213 -7.27 4.99 -35.98
C ASP A 213 -8.08 4.50 -34.77
N LYS A 214 -7.78 5.05 -33.58
CA LYS A 214 -8.46 4.77 -32.32
C LYS A 214 -9.53 5.81 -31.96
N LEU A 215 -9.72 6.84 -32.79
CA LEU A 215 -10.77 7.84 -32.57
C LEU A 215 -12.16 7.25 -32.83
N VAL A 216 -13.12 7.71 -32.05
CA VAL A 216 -14.54 7.47 -32.28
C VAL A 216 -15.00 8.45 -33.37
N HIS A 217 -15.54 7.93 -34.46
CA HIS A 217 -16.14 8.75 -35.50
C HIS A 217 -17.41 9.42 -34.96
N ARG A 218 -17.48 10.75 -35.09
CA ARG A 218 -18.64 11.57 -34.73
C ARG A 218 -18.92 12.54 -35.87
N ASP A 219 -20.17 12.63 -36.28
CA ASP A 219 -20.58 13.58 -37.32
C ASP A 219 -20.42 15.03 -36.83
N GLU A 220 -20.17 15.97 -37.74
CA GLU A 220 -20.20 17.39 -37.39
C GLU A 220 -21.63 17.77 -36.96
N ARG A 221 -21.72 18.64 -35.94
CA ARG A 221 -23.02 19.17 -35.51
C ARG A 221 -23.60 20.06 -36.61
N ASP A 222 -24.91 19.96 -36.81
CA ASP A 222 -25.61 20.78 -37.81
C ASP A 222 -25.60 22.26 -37.39
N GLU A 223 -25.75 23.18 -38.34
CA GLU A 223 -25.86 24.63 -38.09
C GLU A 223 -27.08 24.98 -37.23
N ASN A 224 -28.08 24.09 -37.19
CA ASN A 224 -29.28 24.22 -36.37
C ASN A 224 -29.11 23.67 -34.95
N GLU A 225 -27.97 23.05 -34.63
CA GLU A 225 -27.66 22.55 -33.28
C GLU A 225 -26.89 23.60 -32.48
N ASN A 226 -27.28 23.76 -31.21
CA ASN A 226 -26.56 24.62 -30.28
C ASN A 226 -25.12 24.14 -30.10
N ASN A 227 -24.16 25.05 -30.16
CA ASN A 227 -22.75 24.74 -30.02
C ASN A 227 -22.03 25.89 -29.29
N PRO A 228 -21.62 25.73 -28.01
CA PRO A 228 -21.64 24.51 -27.21
C PRO A 228 -23.04 24.02 -26.80
N SER A 229 -23.24 22.71 -26.66
CA SER A 229 -24.51 22.14 -26.22
C SER A 229 -24.67 22.22 -24.70
N ILE A 230 -25.91 22.38 -24.23
CA ILE A 230 -26.26 22.39 -22.80
C ILE A 230 -26.96 21.08 -22.44
N HIS A 231 -26.36 20.34 -21.50
CA HIS A 231 -26.85 19.05 -21.04
C HIS A 231 -27.30 19.13 -19.58
N CYS A 232 -28.62 19.12 -19.34
CA CYS A 232 -29.16 18.99 -18.00
C CYS A 232 -29.18 17.51 -17.57
N GLY A 233 -28.59 17.19 -16.41
CA GLY A 233 -28.61 15.83 -15.88
C GLY A 233 -27.70 15.64 -14.66
N LEU A 234 -27.28 14.39 -14.44
CA LEU A 234 -26.58 14.01 -13.22
C LEU A 234 -25.08 14.23 -13.32
N ILE A 235 -24.53 14.91 -12.31
CA ILE A 235 -23.09 15.11 -12.14
C ILE A 235 -22.58 14.19 -11.02
N ALA A 236 -21.50 13.47 -11.27
CA ALA A 236 -20.83 12.62 -10.29
C ALA A 236 -19.67 13.39 -9.66
N SER A 237 -19.75 13.53 -8.34
CA SER A 237 -18.75 14.19 -7.51
C SER A 237 -17.97 13.17 -6.70
N GLY A 238 -16.67 13.37 -6.51
CA GLY A 238 -15.87 12.50 -5.65
C GLY A 238 -14.50 13.08 -5.35
N ASN A 239 -13.80 12.48 -4.39
CA ASN A 239 -12.43 12.85 -4.05
C ASN A 239 -11.39 12.28 -5.03
N GLN A 240 -11.81 11.39 -5.93
CA GLN A 240 -10.96 10.78 -6.94
C GLN A 240 -11.13 11.46 -8.30
N LEU A 241 -10.02 11.66 -9.01
CA LEU A 241 -10.04 12.09 -10.41
C LEU A 241 -10.33 10.88 -11.30
N MET A 242 -11.44 10.92 -12.07
CA MET A 242 -11.81 9.84 -12.97
C MET A 242 -10.93 9.84 -14.22
N LYS A 243 -10.12 8.79 -14.40
CA LYS A 243 -9.27 8.54 -15.59
C LYS A 243 -9.49 7.15 -16.21
N ASP A 244 -10.52 6.43 -15.77
CA ASP A 244 -10.84 5.07 -16.24
C ASP A 244 -12.13 5.12 -17.06
N ALA A 245 -11.99 5.03 -18.38
CA ALA A 245 -13.12 5.08 -19.31
C ALA A 245 -14.12 3.92 -19.11
N LEU A 246 -13.64 2.73 -18.75
CA LEU A 246 -14.51 1.56 -18.54
C LEU A 246 -15.31 1.71 -17.25
N LEU A 247 -14.67 2.16 -16.17
CA LEU A 247 -15.34 2.47 -14.92
C LEU A 247 -16.32 3.64 -15.09
N ARG A 248 -15.90 4.71 -15.78
CA ARG A 248 -16.75 5.86 -16.16
C ARG A 248 -18.03 5.37 -16.86
N ASP A 249 -17.89 4.57 -17.91
CA ASP A 249 -19.04 4.10 -18.70
C ASP A 249 -19.93 3.15 -17.90
N LYS A 250 -19.36 2.32 -17.03
CA LYS A 250 -20.10 1.45 -16.10
C LYS A 250 -20.93 2.28 -15.12
N LEU A 251 -20.33 3.27 -14.46
CA LEU A 251 -21.00 4.15 -13.51
C LEU A 251 -22.06 5.01 -14.21
N ALA A 252 -21.74 5.53 -15.38
CA ALA A 252 -22.67 6.32 -16.19
C ALA A 252 -23.89 5.52 -16.62
N SER A 253 -23.69 4.28 -17.07
CA SER A 253 -24.80 3.38 -17.43
C SER A 253 -25.67 3.03 -16.22
N LYS A 254 -25.06 2.85 -15.05
CA LYS A 254 -25.76 2.50 -13.80
C LYS A 254 -26.57 3.66 -13.23
N HIS A 255 -26.06 4.88 -13.29
CA HIS A 255 -26.62 6.03 -12.58
C HIS A 255 -27.14 7.16 -13.48
N GLY A 256 -26.86 7.13 -14.78
CA GLY A 256 -27.20 8.21 -15.72
C GLY A 256 -26.29 9.43 -15.61
N ILE A 257 -25.00 9.24 -15.30
CA ILE A 257 -24.02 10.31 -15.11
C ILE A 257 -23.64 10.93 -16.47
N LEU A 258 -23.58 12.26 -16.52
CA LEU A 258 -23.17 13.03 -17.70
C LEU A 258 -21.81 13.71 -17.53
N CYS A 259 -21.37 13.95 -16.30
CA CYS A 259 -20.11 14.64 -15.99
C CYS A 259 -19.52 14.17 -14.67
N PHE A 260 -18.19 14.13 -14.58
CA PHE A 260 -17.44 13.93 -13.33
C PHE A 260 -16.70 15.21 -12.91
N GLU A 261 -16.75 15.52 -11.61
CA GLU A 261 -16.04 16.64 -10.98
C GLU A 261 -15.67 16.30 -9.52
N MET A 262 -14.98 17.21 -8.80
CA MET A 262 -14.34 16.88 -7.51
C MET A 262 -14.77 17.71 -6.28
N GLU A 263 -15.72 18.64 -6.40
CA GLU A 263 -16.03 19.60 -5.33
C GLU A 263 -17.49 19.59 -4.87
N ALA A 264 -18.45 19.32 -5.75
CA ALA A 264 -19.85 19.63 -5.51
C ALA A 264 -20.50 18.83 -4.37
N ALA A 265 -20.11 17.57 -4.11
CA ALA A 265 -20.71 16.77 -3.04
C ALA A 265 -20.45 17.35 -1.64
N GLY A 266 -19.33 18.06 -1.43
CA GLY A 266 -19.03 18.71 -0.16
C GLY A 266 -19.99 19.85 0.15
N LEU A 267 -20.44 20.55 -0.90
CA LEU A 267 -21.42 21.63 -0.81
C LEU A 267 -22.85 21.06 -0.69
N MET A 268 -23.20 20.11 -1.55
CA MET A 268 -24.57 19.61 -1.68
C MET A 268 -25.06 18.79 -0.48
N ASN A 269 -24.17 18.33 0.40
CA ASN A 269 -24.54 17.70 1.67
C ASN A 269 -25.26 18.66 2.62
N HIS A 270 -24.99 19.96 2.54
CA HIS A 270 -25.48 20.95 3.51
C HIS A 270 -26.19 22.14 2.85
N PHE A 271 -26.00 22.34 1.55
CA PHE A 271 -26.46 23.52 0.84
C PHE A 271 -27.16 23.15 -0.46
N GLN A 272 -28.24 23.84 -0.80
CA GLN A 272 -28.81 23.77 -2.14
C GLN A 272 -27.90 24.56 -3.08
N CYS A 273 -27.17 23.85 -3.94
CA CYS A 273 -26.19 24.42 -4.86
C CYS A 273 -26.57 24.08 -6.32
N VAL A 274 -26.33 25.03 -7.22
CA VAL A 274 -26.40 24.77 -8.67
C VAL A 274 -24.99 24.44 -9.16
N VAL A 275 -24.82 23.30 -9.79
CA VAL A 275 -23.52 22.85 -10.30
C VAL A 275 -23.49 22.97 -11.80
N ILE A 276 -22.53 23.73 -12.33
CA ILE A 276 -22.38 24.02 -13.76
C ILE A 276 -20.94 23.70 -14.16
N ARG A 277 -20.78 22.73 -15.06
CA ARG A 277 -19.47 22.24 -15.50
C ARG A 277 -19.29 22.40 -17.00
N GLY A 278 -18.27 23.14 -17.39
CA GLY A 278 -17.79 23.14 -18.77
C GLY A 278 -16.91 21.92 -19.01
N ILE A 279 -17.12 21.21 -20.10
CA ILE A 279 -16.45 19.95 -20.37
C ILE A 279 -15.05 20.20 -20.96
N CYS A 280 -14.01 19.77 -20.24
CA CYS A 280 -12.61 19.96 -20.66
C CYS A 280 -11.89 18.67 -21.06
N ASP A 281 -12.38 17.51 -20.61
CA ASP A 281 -11.89 16.19 -20.99
C ASP A 281 -13.05 15.18 -20.96
N TYR A 282 -12.76 13.90 -21.21
CA TYR A 282 -13.76 12.83 -21.23
C TYR A 282 -13.70 11.90 -20.01
N SER A 283 -13.06 12.31 -18.91
CA SER A 283 -12.90 11.46 -17.72
C SER A 283 -12.27 10.09 -18.03
N ASP A 284 -11.25 10.09 -18.89
CA ASP A 284 -10.47 8.93 -19.26
C ASP A 284 -8.96 9.22 -19.21
N SER A 285 -8.15 8.28 -19.70
CA SER A 285 -6.70 8.43 -19.71
C SER A 285 -6.19 9.51 -20.69
N HIS A 286 -7.02 10.01 -21.60
CA HIS A 286 -6.64 10.94 -22.68
C HIS A 286 -6.92 12.39 -22.29
N LYS A 287 -6.41 12.78 -21.11
CA LYS A 287 -6.61 14.13 -20.56
C LYS A 287 -6.26 15.21 -21.59
N ASN A 288 -7.14 16.19 -21.74
CA ASN A 288 -6.96 17.32 -22.64
C ASN A 288 -6.91 18.64 -21.87
N ASP A 289 -5.71 19.16 -21.62
CA ASP A 289 -5.54 20.43 -20.90
C ASP A 289 -5.82 21.66 -21.78
N GLU A 290 -5.93 21.52 -23.11
CA GLU A 290 -6.14 22.63 -24.05
C GLU A 290 -7.53 23.26 -23.93
N TRP A 291 -8.54 22.46 -23.54
CA TRP A 291 -9.93 22.89 -23.49
C TRP A 291 -10.35 23.51 -22.15
N GLN A 292 -9.52 23.41 -21.11
CA GLN A 292 -9.89 23.81 -19.75
C GLN A 292 -10.27 25.30 -19.65
N GLU A 293 -9.48 26.18 -20.24
CA GLU A 293 -9.71 27.63 -20.20
C GLU A 293 -10.99 28.02 -20.95
N TYR A 294 -11.26 27.46 -22.13
CA TYR A 294 -12.51 27.72 -22.86
C TYR A 294 -13.72 27.10 -22.16
N ALA A 295 -13.61 25.87 -21.65
CA ALA A 295 -14.67 25.21 -20.89
C ALA A 295 -15.09 26.04 -19.67
N ALA A 296 -14.13 26.63 -18.96
CA ALA A 296 -14.41 27.55 -17.86
C ALA A 296 -15.20 28.79 -18.33
N MET A 297 -14.87 29.36 -19.50
CA MET A 297 -15.62 30.48 -20.10
C MET A 297 -17.04 30.07 -20.50
N ALA A 298 -17.22 28.90 -21.10
CA ALA A 298 -18.54 28.38 -21.48
C ALA A 298 -19.45 28.19 -20.27
N ALA A 299 -18.92 27.59 -19.19
CA ALA A 299 -19.64 27.44 -17.92
C ALA A 299 -20.03 28.80 -17.31
N ALA A 300 -19.11 29.76 -17.29
CA ALA A 300 -19.36 31.10 -16.76
C ALA A 300 -20.36 31.90 -17.63
N ALA A 301 -20.30 31.78 -18.96
CA ALA A 301 -21.25 32.38 -19.90
C ALA A 301 -22.67 31.86 -19.68
N TYR A 302 -22.84 30.53 -19.58
CA TYR A 302 -24.13 29.93 -19.27
C TYR A 302 -24.64 30.38 -17.88
N THR A 303 -23.74 30.48 -16.90
CA THR A 303 -24.11 30.96 -15.56
C THR A 303 -24.66 32.39 -15.61
N LYS A 304 -24.08 33.25 -16.45
CA LYS A 304 -24.61 34.60 -16.69
C LYS A 304 -26.03 34.55 -17.25
N ASP A 305 -26.26 33.77 -18.31
CA ASP A 305 -27.59 33.62 -18.91
C ASP A 305 -28.63 33.08 -17.94
N LEU A 306 -28.23 32.12 -17.08
CA LEU A 306 -29.08 31.59 -16.02
C LEU A 306 -29.44 32.66 -14.99
N LEU A 307 -28.46 33.45 -14.51
CA LEU A 307 -28.72 34.53 -13.56
C LEU A 307 -29.59 35.65 -14.16
N LEU A 308 -29.47 35.93 -15.46
CA LEU A 308 -30.35 36.87 -16.16
C LEU A 308 -31.80 36.36 -16.24
N GLN A 309 -32.00 35.04 -16.28
CA GLN A 309 -33.33 34.43 -16.27
C GLN A 309 -33.96 34.36 -14.87
N VAL A 310 -33.15 34.21 -13.81
CA VAL A 310 -33.64 34.14 -12.43
C VAL A 310 -34.09 35.52 -11.95
N ALA A 311 -35.35 35.64 -11.51
CA ALA A 311 -35.85 36.88 -10.93
C ALA A 311 -35.30 37.10 -9.49
N PRO A 312 -34.84 38.31 -9.12
CA PRO A 312 -34.37 38.60 -7.75
C PRO A 312 -35.40 38.29 -6.67
N SER A 313 -36.69 38.51 -6.94
CA SER A 313 -37.78 38.19 -6.02
C SER A 313 -37.96 36.69 -5.76
N SER A 314 -37.44 35.83 -6.64
CA SER A 314 -37.45 34.37 -6.43
C SER A 314 -36.29 33.95 -5.54
N VAL A 315 -35.10 34.51 -5.73
CA VAL A 315 -33.93 34.27 -4.85
C VAL A 315 -34.23 34.74 -3.43
N GLN A 316 -34.90 35.89 -3.25
CA GLN A 316 -35.27 36.41 -1.92
C GLN A 316 -36.25 35.50 -1.15
N LYS A 317 -36.97 34.60 -1.84
CA LYS A 317 -37.86 33.62 -1.19
C LYS A 317 -37.10 32.40 -0.68
N GLU A 318 -35.92 32.11 -1.22
CA GLU A 318 -35.08 31.02 -0.74
C GLU A 318 -34.57 31.34 0.67
N GLU A 319 -34.42 30.31 1.49
CA GLU A 319 -33.93 30.47 2.87
C GLU A 319 -32.48 30.97 2.88
N ARG A 320 -32.12 31.73 3.92
CA ARG A 320 -30.73 32.16 4.11
C ARG A 320 -29.87 30.96 4.47
N ILE A 321 -28.70 30.87 3.86
CA ILE A 321 -27.79 29.75 4.07
C ILE A 321 -27.29 29.69 5.52
N GLU A 322 -27.06 30.83 6.16
CA GLU A 322 -26.70 30.91 7.58
C GLU A 322 -27.76 30.29 8.49
N ALA A 323 -29.05 30.49 8.19
CA ALA A 323 -30.15 29.91 8.97
C ALA A 323 -30.24 28.38 8.83
N LEU A 324 -29.91 27.85 7.66
CA LEU A 324 -29.79 26.41 7.42
C LEU A 324 -28.64 25.79 8.24
N LEU A 325 -27.53 26.52 8.41
CA LEU A 325 -26.37 26.10 9.21
C LEU A 325 -26.65 26.10 10.72
N GLY A 326 -27.42 27.08 11.22
CA GLY A 326 -27.77 27.19 12.63
C GLY A 326 -28.56 25.98 13.19
N GLN A 327 -29.22 25.19 12.32
CA GLN A 327 -29.94 23.97 12.70
C GLN A 327 -29.05 22.71 12.77
N VAL A 328 -27.79 22.78 12.34
CA VAL A 328 -26.86 21.63 12.22
C VAL A 328 -25.74 21.65 13.29
N ASN A 329 -25.65 22.71 14.10
CA ASN A 329 -24.50 23.03 14.94
C ASN A 329 -24.17 22.07 16.10
N GLU A 330 -24.95 21.02 16.38
CA GLU A 330 -24.61 20.02 17.43
C GLU A 330 -23.67 18.89 16.93
N LYS A 331 -23.29 18.84 15.65
CA LYS A 331 -22.45 17.75 15.10
C LYS A 331 -21.14 18.18 14.41
N VAL A 332 -20.82 19.47 14.40
CA VAL A 332 -19.71 20.01 13.60
C VAL A 332 -18.33 19.76 14.23
N ASP A 333 -18.24 19.74 15.56
CA ASP A 333 -16.98 19.48 16.26
C ASP A 333 -16.52 18.02 16.11
N ASP A 334 -17.46 17.07 16.09
CA ASP A 334 -17.19 15.65 15.80
C ASP A 334 -16.71 15.45 14.34
N ILE A 335 -17.19 16.26 13.40
CA ILE A 335 -16.79 16.20 11.98
C ILE A 335 -15.39 16.78 11.77
N HIS A 336 -15.00 17.84 12.49
CA HIS A 336 -13.63 18.36 12.40
C HIS A 336 -12.58 17.36 12.91
N GLN A 337 -12.92 16.60 13.95
CA GLN A 337 -12.07 15.53 14.48
C GLN A 337 -12.02 14.32 13.54
N MET A 338 -13.17 13.88 13.00
CA MET A 338 -13.21 12.80 12.00
C MET A 338 -12.60 13.18 10.63
N ALA A 339 -12.62 14.46 10.23
CA ALA A 339 -12.04 14.94 8.97
C ALA A 339 -10.51 15.10 9.06
N THR A 340 -9.97 15.45 10.24
CA THR A 340 -8.52 15.44 10.48
C THR A 340 -7.97 14.03 10.63
N GLU A 341 -8.77 13.09 11.14
CA GLU A 341 -8.49 11.64 11.11
C GLU A 341 -8.59 11.08 9.68
N SER A 342 -9.66 11.39 8.94
CA SER A 342 -9.83 10.96 7.53
C SER A 342 -8.78 11.53 6.58
N SER A 343 -8.26 12.74 6.82
CA SER A 343 -7.17 13.34 6.02
C SER A 343 -5.81 12.67 6.31
N ARG A 344 -5.59 12.22 7.55
CA ARG A 344 -4.48 11.33 7.89
C ARG A 344 -4.67 9.96 7.24
N ASP A 345 -5.90 9.46 7.23
CA ASP A 345 -6.23 8.17 6.62
C ASP A 345 -6.12 8.19 5.09
N ILE A 346 -6.46 9.29 4.40
CA ILE A 346 -6.35 9.42 2.92
C ILE A 346 -4.90 9.62 2.47
N ARG A 347 -4.08 10.40 3.19
CA ARG A 347 -2.62 10.40 2.97
C ARG A 347 -2.03 9.02 3.27
N SER A 348 -2.53 8.33 4.30
CA SER A 348 -2.15 6.94 4.56
C SER A 348 -2.64 6.01 3.45
N LEU A 349 -3.76 6.28 2.78
CA LEU A 349 -4.36 5.41 1.77
C LEU A 349 -3.69 5.59 0.41
N SER A 350 -3.44 6.82 -0.05
CA SER A 350 -2.63 7.10 -1.25
C SER A 350 -1.19 6.66 -1.08
N SER A 351 -0.60 6.83 0.13
CA SER A 351 0.66 6.20 0.48
C SER A 351 0.49 4.67 0.47
N SER A 352 -0.57 4.10 1.03
CA SER A 352 -0.74 2.64 1.09
C SER A 352 -0.89 2.00 -0.30
N VAL A 353 -1.52 2.67 -1.27
CA VAL A 353 -1.65 2.16 -2.63
C VAL A 353 -0.29 2.14 -3.31
N HIS A 354 0.51 3.22 -3.15
CA HIS A 354 1.87 3.28 -3.67
C HIS A 354 2.83 2.33 -2.93
N ASP A 355 2.76 2.28 -1.60
CA ASP A 355 3.50 1.36 -0.73
C ASP A 355 3.14 -0.10 -1.07
N ASN A 356 1.86 -0.39 -1.37
CA ASN A 356 1.42 -1.70 -1.83
C ASN A 356 1.94 -2.03 -3.24
N ALA A 357 2.01 -1.05 -4.14
CA ALA A 357 2.58 -1.25 -5.48
C ALA A 357 4.07 -1.58 -5.40
N ILE A 358 4.85 -0.80 -4.62
CA ILE A 358 6.28 -1.06 -4.38
C ILE A 358 6.48 -2.41 -3.69
N SER A 359 5.70 -2.73 -2.66
CA SER A 359 5.84 -4.00 -1.93
C SER A 359 5.48 -5.21 -2.81
N ARG A 360 4.46 -5.10 -3.67
CA ARG A 360 4.14 -6.14 -4.66
C ARG A 360 5.21 -6.28 -5.74
N TRP A 361 5.76 -5.17 -6.22
CA TRP A 361 6.83 -5.17 -7.21
C TRP A 361 8.13 -5.78 -6.68
N LEU A 362 8.52 -5.41 -5.45
CA LEU A 362 9.66 -6.01 -4.76
C LEU A 362 9.49 -7.51 -4.55
N ASN A 363 8.26 -7.97 -4.30
CA ASN A 363 7.92 -9.36 -3.99
C ASN A 363 8.85 -9.98 -2.91
N PRO A 364 8.95 -9.36 -1.72
CA PRO A 364 9.93 -9.75 -0.71
C PRO A 364 9.55 -11.09 -0.04
N ALA A 365 10.56 -11.93 0.21
CA ALA A 365 10.38 -13.08 1.09
C ALA A 365 10.12 -12.63 2.54
N ASP A 366 9.19 -13.28 3.22
CA ASP A 366 8.81 -12.96 4.60
C ASP A 366 9.68 -13.72 5.63
N PRO A 367 10.58 -13.04 6.36
CA PRO A 367 11.43 -13.67 7.37
C PRO A 367 10.71 -13.84 8.72
N SER A 368 9.52 -13.25 8.90
CA SER A 368 8.79 -13.27 10.19
C SER A 368 8.32 -14.68 10.55
N VAL A 369 8.04 -15.53 9.56
CA VAL A 369 7.66 -16.94 9.75
C VAL A 369 8.77 -17.69 10.48
N ASP A 370 10.03 -17.50 10.09
CA ASP A 370 11.17 -18.19 10.69
C ASP A 370 11.55 -17.56 12.04
N HIS A 371 11.46 -16.24 12.12
CA HIS A 371 11.66 -15.52 13.38
C HIS A 371 10.66 -15.97 14.46
N ASN A 372 9.36 -16.03 14.13
CA ASN A 372 8.33 -16.46 15.07
C ASN A 372 8.54 -17.92 15.51
N LYS A 373 8.89 -18.82 14.59
CA LYS A 373 9.26 -20.20 14.93
C LYS A 373 10.46 -20.26 15.87
N ALA A 374 11.49 -19.48 15.61
CA ALA A 374 12.68 -19.40 16.45
C ALA A 374 12.36 -18.85 17.84
N ARG A 375 11.52 -17.81 17.91
CA ARG A 375 11.06 -17.19 19.16
C ARG A 375 10.19 -18.13 19.99
N GLU A 376 9.27 -18.87 19.37
CA GLU A 376 8.43 -19.88 20.03
C GLU A 376 9.24 -21.08 20.52
N ALA A 377 10.28 -21.47 19.77
CA ALA A 377 11.20 -22.53 20.16
C ALA A 377 12.22 -22.08 21.22
N CYS A 378 12.36 -20.76 21.45
CA CYS A 378 13.29 -20.21 22.42
C CYS A 378 12.81 -20.51 23.85
N HIS A 379 13.69 -21.12 24.63
CA HIS A 379 13.40 -21.41 26.02
C HIS A 379 13.65 -20.17 26.88
N SER A 380 12.70 -19.80 27.74
CA SER A 380 12.81 -18.62 28.60
C SER A 380 14.10 -18.66 29.43
N GLY A 381 14.85 -17.55 29.43
CA GLY A 381 16.11 -17.41 30.15
C GLY A 381 17.36 -17.93 29.44
N THR A 382 17.23 -18.54 28.26
CA THR A 382 18.38 -18.98 27.45
C THR A 382 18.93 -17.87 26.55
N GLY A 383 20.21 -17.94 26.18
CA GLY A 383 20.90 -16.96 25.33
C GLY A 383 21.45 -15.74 26.09
N GLN A 384 21.23 -15.62 27.39
CA GLN A 384 21.68 -14.47 28.18
C GLN A 384 23.21 -14.34 28.23
N TRP A 385 23.94 -15.46 28.12
CA TRP A 385 25.39 -15.48 28.06
C TRP A 385 25.91 -14.69 26.84
N LEU A 386 25.19 -14.70 25.71
CA LEU A 386 25.53 -13.94 24.51
C LEU A 386 25.31 -12.46 24.75
N LEU A 387 24.17 -12.10 25.35
CA LEU A 387 23.83 -10.70 25.65
C LEU A 387 24.81 -10.05 26.64
N ASN A 388 25.43 -10.85 27.49
CA ASN A 388 26.46 -10.43 28.43
C ASN A 388 27.90 -10.55 27.87
N ASN A 389 28.06 -11.07 26.65
CA ASN A 389 29.37 -11.28 26.06
C ASN A 389 30.02 -9.94 25.68
N PRO A 390 31.28 -9.66 26.08
CA PRO A 390 31.93 -8.40 25.75
C PRO A 390 31.97 -8.08 24.26
N ARG A 391 32.19 -9.09 23.39
CA ARG A 391 32.23 -8.91 21.93
C ARG A 391 30.86 -8.52 21.37
N TYR A 392 29.80 -9.13 21.89
CA TYR A 392 28.43 -8.75 21.55
C TYR A 392 28.09 -7.33 21.98
N LEU A 393 28.47 -6.94 23.21
CA LEU A 393 28.24 -5.59 23.72
C LEU A 393 29.02 -4.53 22.93
N THR A 394 30.24 -4.85 22.50
CA THR A 394 31.02 -4.01 21.59
C THR A 394 30.30 -3.83 20.25
N TRP A 395 29.87 -4.93 19.62
CA TRP A 395 29.07 -4.88 18.38
C TRP A 395 27.76 -4.10 18.55
N LYS A 396 27.08 -4.26 19.69
CA LYS A 396 25.82 -3.55 19.97
C LYS A 396 26.00 -2.03 20.15
N SER A 397 27.20 -1.57 20.51
CA SER A 397 27.48 -0.17 20.86
C SER A 397 28.29 0.60 19.83
N GLN A 398 29.15 -0.06 19.05
CA GLN A 398 29.97 0.58 18.03
C GLN A 398 29.22 0.67 16.71
N MET A 399 29.18 1.86 16.11
CA MET A 399 28.62 2.07 14.77
C MET A 399 29.47 1.33 13.72
N ASN A 400 28.82 0.86 12.65
CA ASN A 400 29.49 0.21 11.52
C ASN A 400 30.27 -1.05 11.89
N SER A 401 29.75 -1.82 12.85
CA SER A 401 30.42 -3.00 13.38
C SER A 401 29.91 -4.29 12.75
N PHE A 402 30.76 -5.31 12.73
CA PHE A 402 30.45 -6.64 12.22
C PHE A 402 30.59 -7.68 13.33
N LEU A 403 29.72 -8.69 13.34
CA LEU A 403 29.81 -9.83 14.25
C LEU A 403 29.44 -11.14 13.55
N TRP A 404 30.34 -12.12 13.57
CA TRP A 404 30.08 -13.46 13.09
C TRP A 404 29.89 -14.44 14.25
N LEU A 405 28.68 -14.99 14.37
CA LEU A 405 28.35 -16.04 15.31
C LEU A 405 28.39 -17.41 14.62
N ASN A 406 29.42 -18.21 14.91
CA ASN A 406 29.58 -19.53 14.30
C ASN A 406 29.40 -20.68 15.27
N GLY A 407 28.95 -21.82 14.75
CA GLY A 407 28.80 -23.04 15.53
C GLY A 407 28.30 -24.21 14.69
N ASN A 408 28.46 -25.43 15.20
CA ASN A 408 28.01 -26.64 14.53
C ASN A 408 26.48 -26.72 14.42
N SER A 409 25.97 -27.74 13.71
CA SER A 409 24.53 -27.95 13.63
C SER A 409 23.92 -28.22 15.01
N GLY A 410 22.77 -27.62 15.29
CA GLY A 410 22.02 -27.87 16.52
C GLY A 410 22.54 -27.14 17.77
N THR A 411 23.48 -26.20 17.65
CA THR A 411 23.99 -25.39 18.78
C THR A 411 23.14 -24.17 19.14
N GLY A 412 22.03 -23.94 18.44
CA GLY A 412 21.09 -22.87 18.76
C GLY A 412 21.32 -21.52 18.08
N LYS A 413 22.13 -21.45 17.01
CA LYS A 413 22.38 -20.20 16.23
C LYS A 413 21.09 -19.43 15.88
N THR A 414 20.13 -20.10 15.24
CA THR A 414 18.84 -19.51 14.86
C THR A 414 18.04 -18.99 16.05
N ILE A 415 18.10 -19.68 17.21
CA ILE A 415 17.48 -19.23 18.45
C ILE A 415 18.18 -17.97 18.96
N LEU A 416 19.52 -17.95 18.95
CA LEU A 416 20.31 -16.80 19.35
C LEU A 416 20.10 -15.59 18.42
N SER A 417 19.91 -15.80 17.12
CA SER A 417 19.53 -14.75 16.18
C SER A 417 18.20 -14.11 16.60
N SER A 418 17.22 -14.93 17.00
CA SER A 418 15.96 -14.41 17.57
C SER A 418 16.20 -13.66 18.88
N THR A 419 17.05 -14.16 19.78
CA THR A 419 17.38 -13.51 21.05
C THR A 419 18.03 -12.15 20.84
N VAL A 420 18.94 -12.01 19.88
CA VAL A 420 19.59 -10.73 19.53
C VAL A 420 18.57 -9.73 18.98
N ILE A 421 17.69 -10.17 18.06
CA ILE A 421 16.64 -9.30 17.51
C ILE A 421 15.73 -8.76 18.62
N GLU A 422 15.31 -9.63 19.55
CA GLU A 422 14.45 -9.24 20.68
C GLU A 422 15.21 -8.36 21.69
N ASP A 423 16.49 -8.59 21.94
CA ASP A 423 17.32 -7.76 22.81
C ASP A 423 17.50 -6.33 22.26
N ILE A 424 17.66 -6.17 20.94
CA ILE A 424 17.76 -4.83 20.32
C ILE A 424 16.39 -4.14 20.35
N ARG A 425 15.32 -4.82 19.93
CA ARG A 425 13.95 -4.27 19.89
C ARG A 425 13.44 -3.85 21.27
N ASN A 426 13.71 -4.64 22.30
CA ASN A 426 13.24 -4.40 23.66
C ASN A 426 14.26 -3.66 24.53
N SER A 427 15.36 -3.17 23.94
CA SER A 427 16.42 -2.50 24.69
C SER A 427 15.90 -1.22 25.35
N PRO A 428 16.15 -1.01 26.66
CA PRO A 428 15.78 0.23 27.34
C PRO A 428 16.65 1.43 26.92
N LEU A 429 17.76 1.17 26.22
CA LEU A 429 18.76 2.18 25.84
C LEU A 429 18.17 3.21 24.87
N PRO A 430 18.18 4.52 25.20
CA PRO A 430 17.58 5.56 24.37
C PRO A 430 18.09 5.58 22.92
N GLN A 431 19.39 5.31 22.72
CA GLN A 431 20.01 5.28 21.39
C GLN A 431 19.48 4.14 20.50
N LEU A 432 19.01 3.04 21.08
CA LEU A 432 18.44 1.91 20.34
C LEU A 432 16.93 2.02 20.12
N ARG A 433 16.24 2.95 20.81
CA ARG A 433 14.79 3.18 20.59
C ARG A 433 14.47 3.69 19.20
N ASN A 434 15.45 4.29 18.52
CA ASN A 434 15.29 4.87 17.21
C ASN A 434 16.21 4.24 16.15
N CYS A 435 16.65 2.99 16.34
CA CYS A 435 17.35 2.22 15.31
C CYS A 435 16.36 1.40 14.44
N ALA A 436 16.77 0.97 13.24
CA ALA A 436 16.03 -0.02 12.46
C ALA A 436 16.64 -1.41 12.68
N VAL A 437 15.81 -2.45 12.88
CA VAL A 437 16.27 -3.84 13.04
C VAL A 437 15.73 -4.68 11.90
N LEU A 438 16.61 -5.02 10.97
CA LEU A 438 16.34 -5.82 9.79
C LEU A 438 16.89 -7.23 10.01
N TYR A 439 16.20 -8.24 9.49
CA TYR A 439 16.65 -9.62 9.65
C TYR A 439 16.21 -10.51 8.49
N PHE A 440 16.99 -11.55 8.21
CA PHE A 440 16.68 -12.55 7.21
C PHE A 440 17.15 -13.93 7.66
N TYR A 441 16.35 -14.95 7.41
CA TYR A 441 16.68 -16.34 7.72
C TYR A 441 16.85 -17.10 6.40
N ILE A 442 18.08 -17.48 6.08
CA ILE A 442 18.35 -18.37 4.94
C ILE A 442 17.94 -19.77 5.37
N THR A 443 17.10 -20.44 4.58
CA THR A 443 16.66 -21.81 4.90
C THR A 443 16.77 -22.75 3.71
N PHE A 444 17.26 -23.97 3.95
CA PHE A 444 17.27 -25.04 2.94
C PHE A 444 15.87 -25.50 2.52
N THR A 445 14.84 -25.20 3.31
CA THR A 445 13.47 -25.64 3.06
C THR A 445 12.71 -24.73 2.10
N ASP A 446 13.22 -23.53 1.83
CA ASP A 446 12.59 -22.53 0.99
C ASP A 446 13.60 -21.97 -0.01
N SER A 447 13.57 -22.47 -1.25
CA SER A 447 14.47 -22.03 -2.31
C SER A 447 14.30 -20.54 -2.66
N GLN A 448 13.18 -19.92 -2.29
CA GLN A 448 12.97 -18.47 -2.46
C GLN A 448 13.77 -17.64 -1.46
N LYS A 449 14.40 -18.26 -0.45
CA LYS A 449 15.21 -17.60 0.59
C LYS A 449 16.71 -17.89 0.46
N GLN A 450 17.16 -18.34 -0.69
CA GLN A 450 18.54 -18.79 -0.90
C GLN A 450 19.30 -18.00 -1.98
N SER A 451 18.87 -16.77 -2.28
CA SER A 451 19.54 -15.87 -3.22
C SER A 451 19.77 -14.48 -2.60
N LEU A 452 20.82 -13.80 -3.06
CA LEU A 452 21.15 -12.43 -2.65
C LEU A 452 20.03 -11.45 -3.06
N ASP A 453 19.42 -11.66 -4.23
CA ASP A 453 18.22 -10.95 -4.68
C ASP A 453 17.08 -11.02 -3.64
N ALA A 454 16.79 -12.22 -3.11
CA ALA A 454 15.74 -12.41 -2.11
C ALA A 454 16.07 -11.74 -0.76
N ILE A 455 17.34 -11.82 -0.33
CA ILE A 455 17.84 -11.17 0.88
C ILE A 455 17.64 -9.66 0.75
N LEU A 456 18.15 -9.05 -0.33
CA LEU A 456 18.08 -7.61 -0.57
C LEU A 456 16.63 -7.12 -0.64
N ARG A 457 15.75 -7.78 -1.41
CA ARG A 457 14.32 -7.42 -1.49
C ARG A 457 13.65 -7.42 -0.12
N SER A 458 13.95 -8.42 0.71
CA SER A 458 13.39 -8.51 2.06
C SER A 458 13.91 -7.42 2.98
N LEU A 459 15.23 -7.17 2.98
CA LEU A 459 15.85 -6.13 3.81
C LEU A 459 15.40 -4.72 3.39
N ILE A 460 15.36 -4.44 2.08
CA ILE A 460 14.83 -3.19 1.52
C ILE A 460 13.38 -2.98 1.97
N ASN A 461 12.52 -4.00 1.82
CA ASN A 461 11.12 -3.88 2.23
C ASN A 461 10.96 -3.66 3.75
N GLN A 462 11.80 -4.28 4.59
CA GLN A 462 11.80 -4.02 6.02
C GLN A 462 12.25 -2.59 6.36
N LEU A 463 13.29 -2.09 5.68
CA LEU A 463 13.80 -0.74 5.89
C LEU A 463 12.82 0.33 5.39
N TYR A 464 12.18 0.09 4.25
CA TYR A 464 11.12 0.92 3.67
C TYR A 464 9.89 1.06 4.60
N ARG A 465 9.52 -0.02 5.28
CA ARG A 465 8.39 -0.04 6.22
C ARG A 465 8.72 0.55 7.58
N SER A 466 9.98 0.46 8.00
CA SER A 466 10.40 0.90 9.35
C SER A 466 10.75 2.38 9.43
N ARG A 467 11.14 3.03 8.31
CA ARG A 467 11.62 4.42 8.27
C ARG A 467 11.03 5.16 7.08
N GLN A 468 10.57 6.40 7.28
CA GLN A 468 10.03 7.20 6.16
C GLN A 468 11.16 7.82 5.33
N GLU A 469 12.26 8.17 5.98
CA GLU A 469 13.44 8.82 5.41
C GLU A 469 14.13 7.93 4.37
N THR A 470 14.00 6.60 4.51
CA THR A 470 14.60 5.61 3.60
C THR A 470 13.75 5.32 2.37
N ARG A 471 12.56 5.93 2.24
CA ARG A 471 11.63 5.60 1.15
C ARG A 471 12.06 6.14 -0.20
N HIS A 472 12.74 7.29 -0.23
CA HIS A 472 13.05 7.97 -1.48
C HIS A 472 13.94 7.16 -2.45
N PRO A 473 15.05 6.53 -2.02
CA PRO A 473 15.88 5.72 -2.91
C PRO A 473 15.11 4.60 -3.62
N ILE A 474 14.26 3.86 -2.90
CA ILE A 474 13.50 2.76 -3.50
C ILE A 474 12.36 3.24 -4.39
N THR A 475 11.70 4.36 -4.06
CA THR A 475 10.71 4.98 -4.96
C THR A 475 11.36 5.46 -6.26
N LEU A 476 12.61 5.96 -6.21
CA LEU A 476 13.36 6.34 -7.40
C LEU A 476 13.76 5.12 -8.24
N LEU A 477 14.14 4.00 -7.62
CA LEU A 477 14.39 2.76 -8.36
C LEU A 477 13.11 2.24 -9.01
N TYR A 478 11.99 2.25 -8.28
CA TYR A 478 10.68 1.83 -8.78
C TYR A 478 10.28 2.59 -10.05
N SER A 479 10.44 3.93 -10.05
CA SER A 479 10.13 4.75 -11.22
C SER A 479 11.10 4.52 -12.39
N LYS A 480 12.40 4.33 -12.12
CA LYS A 480 13.39 3.92 -13.14
C LYS A 480 13.06 2.58 -13.78
N CYS A 481 12.40 1.70 -13.03
CA CYS A 481 11.89 0.42 -13.51
C CYS A 481 10.53 0.54 -14.21
N GLY A 482 10.15 1.75 -14.65
CA GLY A 482 8.91 2.06 -15.36
C GLY A 482 7.68 1.78 -14.51
N ASP A 483 7.69 2.27 -13.27
CA ASP A 483 6.62 2.12 -12.28
C ASP A 483 6.19 0.66 -12.09
N GLY A 484 7.18 -0.24 -12.04
CA GLY A 484 7.00 -1.67 -11.83
C GLY A 484 6.80 -2.50 -13.10
N SER A 485 6.89 -1.90 -14.29
CA SER A 485 6.83 -2.64 -15.58
C SER A 485 8.02 -3.58 -15.80
N SER A 486 9.15 -3.31 -15.16
CA SER A 486 10.36 -4.14 -15.19
C SER A 486 10.85 -4.48 -13.77
N GLN A 487 11.60 -5.56 -13.62
CA GLN A 487 12.23 -5.95 -12.34
C GLN A 487 13.62 -5.33 -12.22
N ALA A 488 14.03 -4.96 -11.00
CA ALA A 488 15.38 -4.48 -10.70
C ALA A 488 16.41 -5.62 -10.76
N THR A 489 17.64 -5.29 -11.15
CA THR A 489 18.80 -6.22 -11.06
C THR A 489 19.37 -6.25 -9.65
N VAL A 490 20.21 -7.24 -9.35
CA VAL A 490 20.86 -7.37 -8.03
C VAL A 490 21.73 -6.16 -7.72
N GLU A 491 22.51 -5.67 -8.69
CA GLU A 491 23.38 -4.50 -8.54
C GLU A 491 22.58 -3.23 -8.23
N GLN A 492 21.41 -3.08 -8.85
CA GLN A 492 20.50 -1.97 -8.56
C GLN A 492 19.93 -2.05 -7.15
N LEU A 493 19.58 -3.26 -6.68
CA LEU A 493 19.10 -3.49 -5.32
C LEU A 493 20.21 -3.25 -4.29
N GLU A 494 21.45 -3.69 -4.54
CA GLU A 494 22.60 -3.43 -3.68
C GLU A 494 22.87 -1.94 -3.51
N SER A 495 22.97 -1.21 -4.63
CA SER A 495 23.16 0.25 -4.62
C SER A 495 22.02 0.94 -3.90
N THR A 496 20.77 0.54 -4.16
CA THR A 496 19.60 1.16 -3.53
C THR A 496 19.55 0.86 -2.04
N PHE A 497 19.87 -0.36 -1.62
CA PHE A 497 19.93 -0.71 -0.20
C PHE A 497 20.99 0.12 0.52
N ARG A 498 22.18 0.27 -0.07
CA ARG A 498 23.26 1.11 0.45
C ARG A 498 22.83 2.58 0.57
N ASP A 499 22.16 3.13 -0.44
CA ASP A 499 21.58 4.47 -0.40
C ASP A 499 20.57 4.62 0.74
N MET A 500 19.70 3.63 0.94
CA MET A 500 18.72 3.62 2.03
C MET A 500 19.39 3.58 3.41
N LEU A 501 20.46 2.79 3.58
CA LEU A 501 21.21 2.73 4.83
C LEU A 501 21.89 4.07 5.16
N SER A 502 22.39 4.78 4.13
CA SER A 502 23.07 6.08 4.32
C SER A 502 22.16 7.15 4.94
N VAL A 503 20.84 7.07 4.69
CA VAL A 503 19.83 8.00 5.22
C VAL A 503 19.00 7.42 6.37
N GLY A 504 19.16 6.12 6.67
CA GLY A 504 18.32 5.37 7.60
C GLY A 504 18.65 5.52 9.08
N GLY A 505 19.68 6.30 9.43
CA GLY A 505 20.22 6.35 10.78
C GLY A 505 20.91 5.03 11.16
N ASP A 506 20.90 4.69 12.45
CA ASP A 506 21.51 3.43 12.92
C ASP A 506 20.66 2.21 12.52
N VAL A 507 21.23 1.30 11.74
CA VAL A 507 20.56 0.09 11.26
C VAL A 507 21.28 -1.17 11.74
N PHE A 508 20.55 -2.09 12.36
CA PHE A 508 21.02 -3.44 12.68
C PHE A 508 20.51 -4.40 11.63
N VAL A 509 21.41 -5.21 11.07
CA VAL A 509 21.07 -6.24 10.07
C VAL A 509 21.51 -7.60 10.61
N LEU A 510 20.58 -8.55 10.71
CA LEU A 510 20.87 -9.94 11.05
C LEU A 510 20.62 -10.88 9.87
N ILE A 511 21.61 -11.69 9.48
CA ILE A 511 21.44 -12.74 8.47
C ILE A 511 21.77 -14.09 9.10
N ASP A 512 20.75 -14.91 9.30
CA ASP A 512 20.89 -16.24 9.90
C ASP A 512 21.21 -17.30 8.84
N ALA A 513 22.13 -18.19 9.21
CA ALA A 513 22.46 -19.44 8.51
C ALA A 513 23.02 -19.28 7.09
N LEU A 514 24.13 -18.55 6.93
CA LEU A 514 24.84 -18.44 5.63
C LEU A 514 25.20 -19.81 5.02
N ASP A 515 25.38 -20.86 5.84
CA ASP A 515 25.67 -22.22 5.38
C ASP A 515 24.49 -22.89 4.65
N GLU A 516 23.28 -22.35 4.77
CA GLU A 516 22.07 -22.84 4.09
C GLU A 516 21.83 -22.18 2.72
N TYR A 517 22.75 -21.33 2.26
CA TYR A 517 22.67 -20.65 0.97
C TYR A 517 22.89 -21.59 -0.22
N GLN A 518 22.17 -21.36 -1.33
CA GLN A 518 22.18 -22.22 -2.53
C GLN A 518 23.56 -22.23 -3.20
N ASN A 519 23.93 -23.36 -3.82
CA ASN A 519 25.17 -23.56 -4.58
C ASN A 519 26.45 -23.15 -3.83
N ARG A 520 27.08 -24.13 -3.18
CA ARG A 520 28.26 -23.96 -2.29
C ARG A 520 29.54 -23.39 -2.94
N SER A 521 29.51 -22.97 -4.20
CA SER A 521 30.70 -22.48 -4.91
C SER A 521 30.54 -21.06 -5.40
N THR A 522 29.76 -20.79 -6.45
CA THR A 522 29.77 -19.47 -7.10
C THR A 522 28.80 -18.46 -6.47
N GLN A 523 27.54 -18.83 -6.25
CA GLN A 523 26.53 -17.86 -5.79
C GLN A 523 26.73 -17.41 -4.33
N ARG A 524 27.34 -18.27 -3.50
CA ARG A 524 27.66 -17.92 -2.11
C ARG A 524 28.82 -16.92 -2.04
N ASP A 525 29.72 -16.94 -3.02
CA ASP A 525 30.82 -15.99 -3.13
C ASP A 525 30.28 -14.56 -3.34
N ASP A 526 29.24 -14.40 -4.16
CA ASP A 526 28.55 -13.12 -4.33
C ASP A 526 28.00 -12.58 -3.00
N LEU A 527 27.37 -13.45 -2.18
CA LEU A 527 26.87 -13.07 -0.85
C LEU A 527 28.01 -12.68 0.11
N LEU A 528 29.10 -13.45 0.14
CA LEU A 528 30.24 -13.17 1.00
C LEU A 528 30.94 -11.87 0.58
N THR A 529 31.09 -11.62 -0.73
CA THR A 529 31.60 -10.37 -1.30
C THR A 529 30.73 -9.18 -0.91
N TRP A 530 29.41 -9.35 -0.99
CA TRP A 530 28.47 -8.32 -0.56
C TRP A 530 28.57 -8.03 0.94
N ILE A 531 28.73 -9.06 1.79
CA ILE A 531 28.96 -8.88 3.24
C ILE A 531 30.28 -8.13 3.50
N GLU A 532 31.37 -8.51 2.82
CA GLU A 532 32.67 -7.85 2.94
C GLU A 532 32.60 -6.37 2.52
N SER A 533 31.72 -6.01 1.59
CA SER A 533 31.53 -4.62 1.15
C SER A 533 31.13 -3.66 2.29
N PHE A 534 30.53 -4.16 3.39
CA PHE A 534 30.21 -3.34 4.58
C PHE A 534 31.45 -3.02 5.41
N HIS A 535 32.49 -3.85 5.34
CA HIS A 535 33.78 -3.58 5.97
C HIS A 535 34.58 -2.59 5.14
N ASN A 536 34.66 -2.82 3.82
CA ASN A 536 35.43 -1.99 2.89
C ASN A 536 34.84 -0.58 2.74
N GLU A 537 33.51 -0.49 2.72
CA GLU A 537 32.76 0.77 2.62
C GLU A 537 31.72 0.85 3.74
N PRO A 538 32.10 1.32 4.95
CA PRO A 538 31.19 1.43 6.09
C PRO A 538 30.00 2.36 5.83
N VAL A 539 28.79 1.93 6.20
CA VAL A 539 27.55 2.70 6.04
C VAL A 539 26.56 2.39 7.17
N ASN A 540 26.34 3.32 8.09
CA ASN A 540 25.47 3.26 9.29
C ASN A 540 24.85 1.91 9.71
N THR A 541 25.63 0.82 9.72
CA THR A 541 25.09 -0.55 9.78
C THR A 541 25.88 -1.42 10.72
N ASN A 542 25.19 -2.04 11.67
CA ASN A 542 25.73 -3.08 12.53
C ASN A 542 25.26 -4.45 12.00
N LEU A 543 26.16 -5.17 11.35
CA LEU A 543 25.85 -6.43 10.66
C LEU A 543 26.22 -7.61 11.55
N LEU A 544 25.28 -8.52 11.79
CA LEU A 544 25.53 -9.81 12.43
C LEU A 544 25.13 -10.94 11.50
N VAL A 545 26.03 -11.88 11.30
CA VAL A 545 25.77 -13.07 10.49
C VAL A 545 25.98 -14.33 11.30
N THR A 546 25.21 -15.37 11.02
CA THR A 546 25.40 -16.70 11.64
C THR A 546 25.68 -17.76 10.60
N SER A 547 26.53 -18.74 10.94
CA SER A 547 26.75 -19.89 10.07
C SER A 547 27.43 -21.06 10.78
N ARG A 548 27.50 -22.20 10.10
CA ARG A 548 28.55 -23.18 10.38
C ARG A 548 29.91 -22.63 9.90
N PRO A 549 31.02 -23.00 10.57
CA PRO A 549 32.36 -22.65 10.11
C PRO A 549 32.77 -23.56 8.93
N GLU A 550 31.97 -23.61 7.87
CA GLU A 550 32.35 -24.26 6.59
C GLU A 550 33.59 -23.55 6.02
N HIS A 551 34.43 -24.29 5.30
CA HIS A 551 35.77 -23.84 4.96
C HIS A 551 35.79 -22.54 4.14
N ASP A 552 34.89 -22.41 3.17
CA ASP A 552 34.69 -21.23 2.32
C ASP A 552 34.26 -20.01 3.13
N ILE A 553 33.21 -20.14 3.96
CA ILE A 553 32.69 -19.05 4.80
C ILE A 553 33.75 -18.59 5.80
N LYS A 554 34.41 -19.55 6.45
CA LYS A 554 35.46 -19.28 7.44
C LYS A 554 36.64 -18.56 6.81
N THR A 555 37.15 -19.07 5.69
CA THR A 555 38.33 -18.48 5.03
C THR A 555 38.02 -17.08 4.52
N SER A 556 36.83 -16.85 3.96
CA SER A 556 36.39 -15.52 3.52
C SER A 556 36.31 -14.53 4.68
N ILE A 557 35.53 -14.83 5.73
CA ILE A 557 35.32 -13.88 6.85
C ILE A 557 36.61 -13.64 7.64
N GLU A 558 37.42 -14.68 7.93
CA GLU A 558 38.69 -14.52 8.67
C GLU A 558 39.76 -13.75 7.89
N THR A 559 39.56 -13.49 6.59
CA THR A 559 40.51 -12.68 5.78
C THR A 559 40.44 -11.20 6.14
N TRP A 560 39.27 -10.69 6.53
CA TRP A 560 39.04 -9.26 6.78
C TRP A 560 38.44 -8.95 8.16
N ALA A 561 37.77 -9.89 8.83
CA ALA A 561 37.16 -9.66 10.12
C ALA A 561 38.16 -9.86 11.28
N ASP A 562 38.16 -8.91 12.22
CA ASP A 562 38.97 -9.02 13.44
C ASP A 562 38.53 -10.18 14.33
N SER A 563 39.49 -10.73 15.09
CA SER A 563 39.21 -11.84 16.02
C SER A 563 38.19 -11.51 17.11
N ASP A 564 37.99 -10.22 17.41
CA ASP A 564 36.98 -9.73 18.36
C ASP A 564 35.58 -9.58 17.75
N SER A 565 35.47 -9.67 16.43
CA SER A 565 34.22 -9.72 15.67
C SER A 565 33.73 -11.15 15.43
N ILE A 566 34.32 -12.15 16.08
CA ILE A 566 33.99 -13.57 15.90
C ILE A 566 33.63 -14.21 17.25
N ILE A 567 32.46 -14.85 17.34
CA ILE A 567 32.04 -15.64 18.49
C ILE A 567 31.77 -17.07 18.04
N SER A 568 32.54 -18.02 18.56
CA SER A 568 32.29 -19.45 18.36
C SER A 568 31.47 -20.03 19.52
N LEU A 569 30.37 -20.69 19.19
CA LEU A 569 29.52 -21.43 20.12
C LEU A 569 30.25 -22.67 20.63
N LYS A 570 30.96 -22.52 21.76
CA LYS A 570 31.62 -23.61 22.49
C LYS A 570 30.71 -24.15 23.59
N THR A 571 30.92 -25.41 23.96
CA THR A 571 30.15 -26.17 24.96
C THR A 571 29.96 -25.41 26.28
N ASP A 572 30.99 -24.70 26.75
CA ASP A 572 30.95 -23.94 28.01
C ASP A 572 29.92 -22.78 28.00
N ASN A 573 29.66 -22.19 26.83
CA ASN A 573 28.76 -21.05 26.70
C ASN A 573 27.29 -21.48 26.73
N VAL A 574 26.97 -22.63 26.15
CA VAL A 574 25.59 -23.13 25.97
C VAL A 574 25.18 -24.20 26.98
N GLY A 575 26.12 -24.77 27.74
CA GLY A 575 25.84 -25.85 28.69
C GLY A 575 24.81 -25.49 29.76
N ARG A 576 24.82 -24.24 30.24
CA ARG A 576 23.82 -23.75 31.20
C ARG A 576 22.42 -23.68 30.60
N ASP A 577 22.31 -23.12 29.39
CA ASP A 577 21.04 -23.01 28.68
C ASP A 577 20.44 -24.39 28.37
N ILE A 578 21.29 -25.36 28.01
CA ILE A 578 20.90 -26.76 27.82
C ILE A 578 20.35 -27.34 29.14
N SER A 579 21.05 -27.12 30.26
CA SER A 579 20.61 -27.60 31.57
C SER A 579 19.24 -27.04 31.96
N ASP A 580 19.04 -25.74 31.75
CA ASP A 580 17.79 -25.06 32.10
C ASP A 580 16.65 -25.57 31.20
N TYR A 581 16.89 -25.73 29.89
CA TYR A 581 15.95 -26.34 28.95
C TYR A 581 15.54 -27.77 29.36
N VAL A 582 16.51 -28.64 29.65
CA VAL A 582 16.22 -30.03 30.07
C VAL A 582 15.42 -30.06 31.36
N ARG A 583 15.79 -29.20 32.32
CA ARG A 583 15.12 -29.14 33.62
C ARG A 583 13.66 -28.73 33.47
N ASP A 584 13.39 -27.71 32.68
CA ASP A 584 12.02 -27.25 32.44
C ASP A 584 11.20 -28.30 31.69
N GLU A 585 11.75 -28.95 30.65
CA GLU A 585 11.04 -30.02 29.94
C GLU A 585 10.68 -31.16 30.91
N VAL A 586 11.61 -31.61 31.76
CA VAL A 586 11.41 -32.73 32.68
C VAL A 586 10.50 -32.39 33.88
N THR A 587 10.35 -31.10 34.21
CA THR A 587 9.57 -30.65 35.38
C THR A 587 8.20 -30.06 35.04
N LYS A 588 8.01 -29.55 33.82
CA LYS A 588 6.80 -28.83 33.40
C LYS A 588 6.04 -29.54 32.29
N SER A 589 6.71 -30.29 31.41
CA SER A 589 6.07 -30.92 30.24
C SER A 589 5.08 -32.01 30.66
N THR A 590 3.92 -32.03 30.02
CA THR A 590 2.92 -33.08 30.21
C THR A 590 3.47 -34.46 29.87
N SER A 591 4.43 -34.53 28.94
CA SER A 591 5.10 -35.78 28.53
C SER A 591 5.93 -36.40 29.66
N PHE A 592 6.41 -35.59 30.61
CA PHE A 592 7.19 -36.03 31.76
C PHE A 592 6.39 -36.00 33.08
N ARG A 593 5.06 -35.83 33.01
CA ARG A 593 4.18 -35.69 34.19
C ARG A 593 4.33 -36.83 35.21
N ARG A 594 4.65 -38.05 34.75
CA ARG A 594 4.92 -39.21 35.63
C ARG A 594 6.11 -39.03 36.56
N TRP A 595 7.03 -38.13 36.23
CA TRP A 595 8.22 -37.84 37.01
C TRP A 595 8.07 -36.59 37.88
N HIS A 596 6.93 -35.89 37.82
CA HIS A 596 6.68 -34.73 38.67
C HIS A 596 6.66 -35.17 40.14
N GLY A 597 7.52 -34.57 40.97
CA GLY A 597 7.72 -34.94 42.37
C GLY A 597 8.81 -36.00 42.60
N HIS A 598 9.37 -36.60 41.55
CA HIS A 598 10.51 -37.53 41.64
C HIS A 598 11.84 -36.81 41.39
N THR A 599 12.22 -35.92 42.30
CA THR A 599 13.39 -35.02 42.15
C THR A 599 14.70 -35.75 41.83
N SER A 600 14.92 -36.96 42.40
CA SER A 600 16.13 -37.74 42.10
C SER A 600 16.21 -38.12 40.62
N THR A 601 15.14 -38.72 40.08
CA THR A 601 15.08 -39.11 38.66
C THR A 601 15.14 -37.90 37.73
N GLN A 602 14.48 -36.80 38.08
CA GLN A 602 14.56 -35.56 37.31
C GLN A 602 16.00 -35.01 37.27
N ASN A 603 16.70 -35.01 38.40
CA ASN A 603 18.10 -34.59 38.47
C ASN A 603 19.03 -35.54 37.70
N ASP A 604 18.80 -36.86 37.75
CA ASP A 604 19.59 -37.83 37.01
C ASP A 604 19.50 -37.59 35.48
N ILE A 605 18.28 -37.31 34.98
CA ILE A 605 18.05 -36.94 33.58
C ILE A 605 18.78 -35.64 33.24
N VAL A 606 18.56 -34.58 34.02
CA VAL A 606 19.16 -33.25 33.77
C VAL A 606 20.69 -33.34 33.76
N ASN A 607 21.30 -33.92 34.79
CA ASN A 607 22.75 -33.99 34.91
C ASN A 607 23.37 -34.81 33.78
N THR A 608 22.77 -35.96 33.44
CA THR A 608 23.30 -36.84 32.41
C THR A 608 23.20 -36.23 31.02
N LEU A 609 22.03 -35.65 30.68
CA LEU A 609 21.84 -35.04 29.36
C LEU A 609 22.72 -33.80 29.19
N THR A 610 22.80 -32.93 30.20
CA THR A 610 23.67 -31.75 30.15
C THR A 610 25.14 -32.12 29.95
N ALA A 611 25.64 -33.13 30.69
CA ALA A 611 27.02 -33.56 30.60
C ALA A 611 27.38 -34.17 29.23
N LYS A 612 26.44 -34.85 28.59
CA LYS A 612 26.65 -35.53 27.29
C LYS A 612 26.24 -34.68 26.07
N ALA A 613 25.60 -33.53 26.27
CA ALA A 613 25.04 -32.75 25.17
C ALA A 613 26.10 -32.17 24.23
N ASP A 614 27.31 -31.91 24.74
CA ASP A 614 28.41 -31.26 24.02
C ASP A 614 27.97 -30.00 23.24
N GLY A 615 27.11 -29.19 23.86
CA GLY A 615 26.59 -27.95 23.26
C GLY A 615 25.53 -28.13 22.16
N VAL A 616 25.04 -29.36 21.91
CA VAL A 616 24.09 -29.67 20.84
C VAL A 616 22.67 -29.87 21.39
N PHE A 617 21.86 -28.81 21.39
CA PHE A 617 20.44 -28.87 21.79
C PHE A 617 19.65 -29.92 21.01
N ARG A 618 19.97 -30.12 19.72
CA ARG A 618 19.27 -31.11 18.90
C ARG A 618 19.45 -32.53 19.44
N TRP A 619 20.64 -32.86 19.92
CA TRP A 619 20.92 -34.17 20.51
C TRP A 619 20.08 -34.35 21.77
N VAL A 620 20.00 -33.33 22.61
CA VAL A 620 19.23 -33.32 23.86
C VAL A 620 17.73 -33.54 23.59
N ALA A 621 17.15 -32.79 22.65
CA ALA A 621 15.75 -32.94 22.28
C ALA A 621 15.42 -34.37 21.81
N LEU A 622 16.30 -34.99 21.01
CA LEU A 622 16.14 -36.38 20.57
C LEU A 622 16.22 -37.38 21.74
N GLN A 623 17.10 -37.16 22.71
CA GLN A 623 17.16 -38.04 23.89
C GLN A 623 15.97 -37.86 24.82
N LEU A 624 15.47 -36.63 24.98
CA LEU A 624 14.24 -36.36 25.72
C LEU A 624 13.05 -37.08 25.10
N GLU A 625 12.89 -37.07 23.78
CA GLU A 625 11.85 -37.87 23.09
C GLU A 625 11.91 -39.36 23.42
N ARG A 626 13.12 -39.93 23.55
CA ARG A 626 13.27 -41.35 23.94
C ARG A 626 12.90 -41.59 25.40
N LEU A 627 13.22 -40.65 26.28
CA LEU A 627 12.92 -40.73 27.71
C LEU A 627 11.42 -40.56 28.02
N LYS A 628 10.64 -39.96 27.11
CA LYS A 628 9.17 -39.84 27.26
C LYS A 628 8.49 -41.20 27.36
N ASP A 629 9.01 -42.20 26.65
CA ASP A 629 8.40 -43.53 26.58
C ASP A 629 8.72 -44.41 27.81
N CYS A 630 9.72 -44.04 28.63
CA CYS A 630 10.09 -44.81 29.82
C CYS A 630 8.96 -44.82 30.87
N ILE A 631 8.54 -45.99 31.33
CA ILE A 631 7.41 -46.16 32.27
C ILE A 631 7.84 -46.32 33.74
N ASN A 632 9.10 -46.66 34.00
CA ASN A 632 9.64 -46.86 35.36
C ASN A 632 11.09 -46.32 35.49
N LYS A 633 11.58 -46.20 36.73
CA LYS A 633 12.92 -45.64 37.01
C LYS A 633 14.06 -46.50 36.44
N GLU A 634 13.87 -47.81 36.36
CA GLU A 634 14.86 -48.73 35.80
C GLU A 634 15.08 -48.46 34.30
N GLU A 635 13.99 -48.31 33.53
CA GLU A 635 14.05 -47.93 32.12
C GLU A 635 14.70 -46.58 31.88
N VAL A 636 14.44 -45.59 32.74
CA VAL A 636 15.12 -44.28 32.68
C VAL A 636 16.62 -44.48 32.87
N ASN A 637 17.04 -45.21 33.91
CA ASN A 637 18.45 -45.46 34.19
C ASN A 637 19.14 -46.20 33.04
N THR A 638 18.51 -47.25 32.49
CA THR A 638 19.02 -48.00 31.35
C THR A 638 19.14 -47.11 30.11
N THR A 639 18.15 -46.25 29.86
CA THR A 639 18.17 -45.31 28.73
C THR A 639 19.30 -44.29 28.89
N LEU A 640 19.48 -43.71 30.08
CA LEU A 640 20.55 -42.74 30.39
C LEU A 640 21.96 -43.34 30.26
N GLN A 641 22.13 -44.61 30.65
CA GLN A 641 23.41 -45.33 30.49
C GLN A 641 23.74 -45.61 29.04
N THR A 642 22.73 -45.92 28.22
CA THR A 642 22.91 -46.31 26.82
C THR A 642 22.80 -45.15 25.86
N LEU A 643 22.74 -43.88 26.30
CA LEU A 643 22.63 -42.73 25.38
C LEU A 643 23.78 -42.69 24.35
N PRO A 644 23.49 -42.32 23.09
CA PRO A 644 24.52 -42.10 22.07
C PRO A 644 25.44 -40.94 22.44
N THR A 645 26.71 -41.01 22.08
CA THR A 645 27.72 -39.98 22.36
C THR A 645 27.62 -38.77 21.44
N THR A 646 27.08 -38.94 20.23
CA THR A 646 27.00 -37.87 19.22
C THR A 646 25.64 -37.83 18.53
N LEU A 647 25.37 -36.72 17.84
CA LEU A 647 24.18 -36.58 17.01
C LEU A 647 24.18 -37.61 15.86
N GLN A 648 25.35 -37.86 15.25
CA GLN A 648 25.51 -38.85 14.18
C GLN A 648 25.22 -40.27 14.67
N GLU A 649 25.72 -40.64 15.86
CA GLU A 649 25.41 -41.94 16.47
C GLU A 649 23.91 -42.09 16.77
N THR A 650 23.25 -41.00 17.15
CA THR A 650 21.78 -40.98 17.34
C THR A 650 21.06 -41.36 16.05
N TYR A 651 21.42 -40.74 14.92
CA TYR A 651 20.83 -41.08 13.62
C TYR A 651 21.15 -42.50 13.16
N TYR A 652 22.40 -42.94 13.36
CA TYR A 652 22.82 -44.30 13.05
C TYR A 652 21.96 -45.35 13.78
N ARG A 653 21.68 -45.12 15.07
CA ARG A 653 20.81 -46.01 15.86
C ARG A 653 19.38 -46.00 15.36
N VAL A 654 18.79 -44.83 15.11
CA VAL A 654 17.42 -44.71 14.56
C VAL A 654 17.30 -45.46 13.23
N LEU A 655 18.30 -45.35 12.34
CA LEU A 655 18.32 -46.08 11.06
C LEU A 655 18.49 -47.60 11.24
N ASN A 656 19.18 -48.04 12.28
CA ASN A 656 19.39 -49.46 12.59
C ASN A 656 18.18 -50.11 13.28
N GLU A 657 17.41 -49.37 14.06
CA GLU A 657 16.15 -49.85 14.66
C GLU A 657 15.06 -50.17 13.63
N LEU A 658 15.20 -49.68 12.39
CA LEU A 658 14.29 -49.99 11.29
C LEU A 658 14.42 -51.45 10.83
N THR A 659 13.28 -52.14 10.64
CA THR A 659 13.23 -53.46 9.96
C THR A 659 13.88 -53.41 8.57
N SER A 660 14.36 -54.54 8.06
CA SER A 660 15.01 -54.64 6.74
C SER A 660 14.17 -54.06 5.60
N ILE A 661 12.85 -54.23 5.63
CA ILE A 661 11.91 -53.69 4.64
C ILE A 661 11.82 -52.17 4.76
N ARG A 662 11.59 -51.64 5.97
CA ARG A 662 11.49 -50.18 6.21
C ARG A 662 12.80 -49.45 5.88
N ARG A 663 13.94 -50.07 6.18
CA ARG A 663 15.26 -49.51 5.88
C ARG A 663 15.45 -49.29 4.37
N LYS A 664 14.98 -50.22 3.52
CA LYS A 664 15.02 -50.05 2.06
C LYS A 664 14.23 -48.82 1.60
N TYR A 665 13.04 -48.59 2.16
CA TYR A 665 12.23 -47.42 1.84
C TYR A 665 12.88 -46.11 2.29
N VAL A 666 13.44 -46.09 3.51
CA VAL A 666 14.14 -44.91 4.02
C VAL A 666 15.38 -44.58 3.20
N ILE A 667 16.23 -45.57 2.89
CA ILE A 667 17.41 -45.37 2.03
C ILE A 667 16.98 -44.78 0.68
N ARG A 668 15.89 -45.30 0.10
CA ARG A 668 15.39 -44.82 -1.18
C ARG A 668 14.88 -43.37 -1.10
N ILE A 669 14.14 -43.02 -0.04
CA ILE A 669 13.73 -41.63 0.20
C ILE A 669 14.97 -40.73 0.33
N LEU A 670 15.97 -41.13 1.13
CA LEU A 670 17.20 -40.36 1.31
C LEU A 670 17.98 -40.18 0.01
N GLN A 671 18.04 -41.22 -0.83
CA GLN A 671 18.64 -41.13 -2.17
C GLN A 671 17.89 -40.14 -3.07
N LEU A 672 16.55 -40.17 -3.05
CA LEU A 672 15.74 -39.21 -3.81
C LEU A 672 15.92 -37.79 -3.28
N LEU A 673 15.94 -37.60 -1.96
CA LEU A 673 16.19 -36.30 -1.34
C LEU A 673 17.58 -35.76 -1.69
N ALA A 674 18.60 -36.61 -1.74
CA ALA A 674 19.96 -36.21 -2.08
C ALA A 674 20.15 -35.80 -3.55
N TYR A 675 19.25 -36.25 -4.44
CA TYR A 675 19.32 -36.00 -5.89
C TYR A 675 18.19 -35.14 -6.45
N SER A 676 17.23 -34.72 -5.62
CA SER A 676 16.09 -33.95 -6.07
C SER A 676 16.45 -32.47 -6.17
N ASP A 677 16.32 -31.89 -7.35
CA ASP A 677 16.49 -30.45 -7.57
C ASP A 677 15.29 -29.61 -7.07
N ILE A 678 14.22 -30.28 -6.63
CA ILE A 678 13.01 -29.65 -6.08
C ILE A 678 12.66 -30.24 -4.71
N PRO A 679 12.08 -29.44 -3.79
CA PRO A 679 11.58 -29.94 -2.51
C PRO A 679 10.58 -31.08 -2.71
N MET A 680 10.89 -32.28 -2.18
CA MET A 680 10.07 -33.47 -2.39
C MET A 680 8.83 -33.43 -1.50
N LYS A 681 7.64 -33.34 -2.11
CA LYS A 681 6.35 -33.40 -1.41
C LYS A 681 6.08 -34.80 -0.87
N LEU A 682 5.25 -34.89 0.18
CA LEU A 682 4.93 -36.17 0.82
C LEU A 682 4.28 -37.16 -0.16
N GLU A 683 3.39 -36.67 -1.02
CA GLU A 683 2.72 -37.47 -2.04
C GLU A 683 3.73 -38.01 -3.07
N ALA A 684 4.69 -37.17 -3.48
CA ALA A 684 5.75 -37.56 -4.40
C ALA A 684 6.66 -38.63 -3.78
N ALA A 685 6.96 -38.53 -2.47
CA ALA A 685 7.71 -39.56 -1.76
C ALA A 685 6.95 -40.90 -1.71
N VAL A 686 5.63 -40.86 -1.47
CA VAL A 686 4.77 -42.06 -1.49
C VAL A 686 4.74 -42.69 -2.88
N ASP A 687 4.58 -41.89 -3.93
CA ASP A 687 4.58 -42.36 -5.31
C ASP A 687 5.94 -42.96 -5.70
N ALA A 688 7.04 -42.32 -5.30
CA ALA A 688 8.38 -42.82 -5.57
C ALA A 688 8.66 -44.17 -4.87
N LEU A 689 8.07 -44.40 -3.70
CA LEU A 689 8.14 -45.69 -3.00
C LEU A 689 7.28 -46.78 -3.67
N ALA A 690 6.17 -46.40 -4.31
CA ALA A 690 5.26 -47.33 -5.00
C ALA A 690 5.85 -47.92 -6.31
N ILE A 691 6.94 -47.36 -6.82
CA ILE A 691 7.59 -47.80 -8.05
C ILE A 691 8.60 -48.92 -7.76
N ASN A 692 8.42 -50.13 -8.29
CA ASN A 692 9.44 -51.17 -8.26
C ASN A 692 10.40 -51.04 -9.47
N LEU A 693 11.60 -50.49 -9.24
CA LEU A 693 12.59 -50.23 -10.29
C LEU A 693 13.20 -51.49 -10.92
N ILE A 694 13.07 -52.64 -10.25
CA ILE A 694 13.63 -53.92 -10.69
C ILE A 694 12.60 -54.71 -11.52
N ALA A 695 11.34 -54.28 -11.52
CA ALA A 695 10.29 -54.92 -12.29
C ALA A 695 10.37 -54.59 -13.80
N PRO A 696 10.01 -55.54 -14.67
CA PRO A 696 9.98 -55.31 -16.12
C PRO A 696 9.05 -54.14 -16.50
N PRO A 697 9.34 -53.44 -17.61
CA PRO A 697 8.48 -52.36 -18.12
C PRO A 697 7.02 -52.84 -18.22
N GLY A 698 6.08 -52.09 -17.63
CA GLY A 698 4.66 -52.46 -17.55
C GLY A 698 4.21 -53.08 -16.22
N SER A 699 5.14 -53.46 -15.33
CA SER A 699 4.84 -54.06 -14.00
C SER A 699 5.48 -53.31 -12.82
N ARG A 700 5.89 -52.06 -13.06
CA ARG A 700 6.64 -51.24 -12.09
C ARG A 700 5.78 -50.61 -10.99
N PHE A 701 4.46 -50.66 -11.06
CA PHE A 701 3.59 -50.06 -10.05
C PHE A 701 3.09 -51.13 -9.07
N ILE A 702 3.44 -51.00 -7.80
CA ILE A 702 2.83 -51.76 -6.70
C ILE A 702 1.50 -51.06 -6.40
N MET A 703 0.37 -51.78 -6.42
CA MET A 703 -0.96 -51.20 -6.18
C MET A 703 -0.97 -50.35 -4.89
N LYS A 704 -1.48 -49.11 -5.01
CA LYS A 704 -1.64 -48.16 -3.90
C LYS A 704 -2.67 -48.68 -2.90
N GLU A 705 -2.25 -49.44 -1.89
CA GLU A 705 -3.08 -49.69 -0.72
C GLU A 705 -2.96 -48.54 0.31
N PRO A 706 -4.05 -48.16 1.02
CA PRO A 706 -4.10 -46.97 1.89
C PRO A 706 -3.15 -46.96 3.09
N CYS A 707 -2.42 -48.06 3.36
CA CYS A 707 -1.61 -48.24 4.56
C CYS A 707 -0.26 -47.50 4.50
N ALA A 708 0.21 -47.08 3.33
CA ALA A 708 1.50 -46.37 3.17
C ALA A 708 1.47 -44.94 3.75
N THR A 709 0.32 -44.28 3.68
CA THR A 709 0.08 -42.93 4.21
C THR A 709 0.20 -42.90 5.73
N ASP A 710 -0.36 -43.89 6.42
CA ASP A 710 -0.36 -43.98 7.89
C ASP A 710 1.05 -44.29 8.45
N PHE A 711 1.89 -44.99 7.68
CA PHE A 711 3.30 -45.23 8.02
C PHE A 711 4.15 -43.96 7.94
N MET A 712 3.99 -43.15 6.89
CA MET A 712 4.68 -41.87 6.73
C MET A 712 4.24 -40.85 7.79
N ILE A 713 2.97 -40.86 8.21
CA ILE A 713 2.48 -40.00 9.29
C ILE A 713 3.09 -40.41 10.65
N ARG A 714 3.23 -41.71 10.96
CA ARG A 714 3.78 -42.16 12.25
C ARG A 714 5.32 -42.18 12.33
N HIS A 715 6.02 -42.47 11.24
CA HIS A 715 7.48 -42.64 11.23
C HIS A 715 8.22 -41.66 10.32
N GLY A 716 7.58 -41.15 9.27
CA GLY A 716 8.11 -40.11 8.39
C GLY A 716 8.20 -38.74 9.09
N HIS A 717 7.29 -38.43 10.02
CA HIS A 717 7.38 -37.23 10.87
C HIS A 717 8.69 -37.15 11.69
N ARG A 718 9.32 -38.30 12.02
CA ARG A 718 10.61 -38.35 12.73
C ARG A 718 11.82 -38.07 11.85
N MET A 719 11.74 -38.25 10.52
CA MET A 719 12.87 -38.09 9.60
C MET A 719 12.72 -36.95 8.58
N ILE A 720 11.50 -36.60 8.17
CA ILE A 720 11.23 -35.65 7.07
C ILE A 720 11.07 -34.21 7.58
N ARG A 721 10.88 -33.99 8.89
CA ARG A 721 10.94 -32.67 9.55
C ARG A 721 12.35 -32.33 10.09
N GLN A 722 13.39 -33.04 9.67
CA GLN A 722 14.76 -32.91 10.21
C GLN A 722 15.75 -32.43 9.17
#